data_AF-A0A396QJ49-F1
#
_entry.id   AF-A0A396QJ49-F1
#
_cell.length_a   1.000
_cell.length_b   1.000
_cell.length_c   1.000
_cell.angle_alpha   90.00
_cell.angle_beta   90.00
_cell.angle_gamma   90.00
#
_symmetry.space_group_name_H-M   'P 1'
#
loop_
_entity.id
_entity.type
_entity.pdbx_description
1 polymer ?
#
loop_
_entity_poly.entity_id
_entity_poly.type
_entity_poly.pdbx_seq_one_letter_code
_entity_poly.pdbx_strand_id
1 'polypeptide(L)'
;MRQRTRHNFKIYFAAAFLFMCVMVIKQAIPVRADGTKAVTVEKGTAVTKTYDGTPDAMAAVSADNYVLNGIEGGDDVQLTYQGAEFNEAGTEAAYVTLTGLGLTGKDASKYILNSGTATLDGSISKYILTPDNVRWSVPDSWEYDNQTHWFSPVVDPTGNFYMEVDYTLYNSVGQVISNEKVKDAGTYKAVCNGIVSDYAWYMKDYDDTALVGYEKTFIITGRELTESMLQGFEERVAHVSTLSSTGSYPQYILADGDDTLKKDKDYTVKYSGKGTLAGHYTMTITGKGKYSGTIEKNYDVYYEKYTGNLLPELPADCEFYTQGFSLKLPAGTTVGKTDSGSFTSRYKVTEDGVNVTQDVYVKVNYKIYTYSFSYSMDSVMPEVSLVDFDADADCYLDQILNITEDNIKKVELIIRDNRANILVQREIYPEVDGRYHLRIDKSVTAPSGKSSDYLYYDIKVTDKAGLWNYGLGNYQLGVHVYPISRMYDKITDGGILSETTVTSDDRQALETTLAKYKSLPVGSGASDEQKEEIDFYEKIIQKLLDKISAVEKEIKEIRDFHDATDTNKVTTDQMAAIKVFCGRVENLLEENNLTSGERSSLEKINQALQAEYAKVVSVKQELEEIEEKMSSMSENSVTKDDLTALDQLLSDTIRMELDYSNHMTEKQKASLQEWQKEILAMEKRIDEAENCLSGIGGIDSIDTGHLEKDDLEALKDLQAVVNTVEKEYKGNLNTEGLAQFEEWKKTINDSIKEIETKLKLIEETDKLCGEVFTAVTEENVNSDSRNKLQKLLESIKSVEKLGTDYLTSDENSMFMQREKVAEALIQKLDDVQKEKENLSELIKINLENMKKEDLEKLKENIAGIERLENAIGGNLTEEEKAELSEAKKELQSCVEGIEKVQKIENELIEILKKETLSEQDRKRVKELQEMIGQLHPGERRIFDVTLQDRAVQKASKSVTAGVNTGDPESGMAWMLMLLCGALFLGTVVYKKKEQNV
;
A
#
# COMPACT_ATOMS: atom_id res chain seq x y z
N MET A 1 51.65 77.38 -17.71
CA MET A 1 52.78 77.52 -16.76
C MET A 1 52.50 76.56 -15.61
N ARG A 2 53.09 75.36 -15.65
CA ARG A 2 54.45 75.07 -15.16
C ARG A 2 54.53 75.13 -13.63
N GLN A 3 53.92 74.14 -12.95
CA GLN A 3 54.47 73.54 -11.70
C GLN A 3 53.63 72.41 -11.06
N ARG A 4 52.73 71.73 -11.77
CA ARG A 4 52.04 70.52 -11.24
C ARG A 4 52.20 69.24 -12.06
N THR A 5 53.19 69.19 -12.94
CA THR A 5 53.46 68.03 -13.82
C THR A 5 54.76 67.27 -13.49
N ARG A 6 55.39 67.53 -12.33
CA ARG A 6 56.59 66.79 -11.87
C ARG A 6 56.45 66.08 -10.52
N HIS A 7 55.31 66.22 -9.82
CA HIS A 7 55.06 65.50 -8.56
C HIS A 7 54.27 64.20 -8.76
N ASN A 8 53.47 64.11 -9.83
CA ASN A 8 52.71 62.88 -10.13
C ASN A 8 53.59 61.76 -10.71
N PHE A 9 54.72 62.05 -11.36
CA PHE A 9 55.58 61.01 -11.93
C PHE A 9 56.38 60.20 -10.88
N LYS A 10 56.61 60.77 -9.68
CA LYS A 10 57.21 60.03 -8.55
C LYS A 10 56.20 59.17 -7.80
N ILE A 11 54.93 59.55 -7.81
CA ILE A 11 53.84 58.80 -7.16
C ILE A 11 53.45 57.58 -8.01
N TYR A 12 53.44 57.69 -9.34
CA TYR A 12 53.15 56.55 -10.22
C TYR A 12 54.31 55.54 -10.32
N PHE A 13 55.58 55.95 -10.22
CA PHE A 13 56.70 55.00 -10.19
C PHE A 13 56.82 54.29 -8.82
N ALA A 14 56.51 55.00 -7.72
CA ALA A 14 56.43 54.38 -6.40
C ALA A 14 55.22 53.43 -6.28
N ALA A 15 54.07 53.78 -6.88
CA ALA A 15 52.90 52.92 -6.92
C ALA A 15 53.11 51.70 -7.82
N ALA A 16 53.75 51.83 -8.98
CA ALA A 16 54.06 50.68 -9.85
C ALA A 16 55.14 49.76 -9.25
N PHE A 17 56.12 50.29 -8.52
CA PHE A 17 57.11 49.48 -7.78
C PHE A 17 56.49 48.83 -6.54
N LEU A 18 55.56 49.49 -5.84
CA LEU A 18 54.77 48.86 -4.77
C LEU A 18 53.82 47.79 -5.32
N PHE A 19 53.20 48.00 -6.49
CA PHE A 19 52.28 47.04 -7.09
C PHE A 19 53.03 45.83 -7.67
N MET A 20 54.23 46.01 -8.24
CA MET A 20 55.12 44.90 -8.60
C MET A 20 55.70 44.18 -7.38
N CYS A 21 56.08 44.89 -6.31
CA CYS A 21 56.52 44.27 -5.06
C CYS A 21 55.38 43.53 -4.33
N VAL A 22 54.12 43.97 -4.48
CA VAL A 22 52.94 43.29 -3.90
C VAL A 22 52.49 42.10 -4.76
N MET A 23 52.69 42.13 -6.10
CA MET A 23 52.49 40.96 -6.96
C MET A 23 53.60 39.89 -6.82
N VAL A 24 54.78 40.24 -6.30
CA VAL A 24 55.88 39.28 -6.03
C VAL A 24 55.90 38.78 -4.57
N ILE A 25 55.06 39.31 -3.67
CA ILE A 25 55.02 38.92 -2.25
C ILE A 25 53.69 38.24 -1.83
N LYS A 26 52.87 37.78 -2.79
CA LYS A 26 51.70 36.93 -2.50
C LYS A 26 51.70 35.60 -3.26
N GLN A 27 52.83 34.89 -3.25
CA GLN A 27 52.89 33.41 -3.32
C GLN A 27 54.05 32.83 -2.47
N ALA A 28 54.43 33.50 -1.38
CA ALA A 28 55.28 32.90 -0.38
C ALA A 28 54.46 32.78 0.92
N ILE A 29 53.94 31.58 1.16
CA ILE A 29 53.37 31.22 2.47
C ILE A 29 54.47 31.46 3.51
N PRO A 30 54.25 32.26 4.57
CA PRO A 30 55.28 32.51 5.56
C PRO A 30 55.65 31.19 6.25
N VAL A 31 56.84 30.67 5.94
CA VAL A 31 57.43 29.54 6.65
C VAL A 31 57.89 30.04 8.02
N ARG A 32 57.36 29.46 9.10
CA ARG A 32 57.82 29.79 10.47
C ARG A 32 59.24 29.27 10.69
N ALA A 33 59.92 29.79 11.72
CA ALA A 33 61.28 29.40 12.08
C ALA A 33 61.45 27.89 12.41
N ASP A 34 60.34 27.15 12.56
CA ASP A 34 60.27 25.70 12.77
C ASP A 34 60.11 24.87 11.47
N GLY A 35 60.02 25.52 10.30
CA GLY A 35 59.89 24.85 9.00
C GLY A 35 58.45 24.60 8.53
N THR A 36 57.43 24.94 9.33
CA THR A 36 56.01 24.73 8.97
C THR A 36 55.43 25.86 8.11
N LYS A 37 54.49 25.52 7.22
CA LYS A 37 53.76 26.46 6.35
C LYS A 37 52.38 26.79 6.93
N ALA A 38 51.99 28.06 6.86
CA ALA A 38 50.71 28.54 7.35
C ALA A 38 49.54 28.19 6.40
N VAL A 39 48.47 27.59 6.94
CA VAL A 39 47.23 27.25 6.22
C VAL A 39 46.05 28.04 6.79
N THR A 40 45.15 28.48 5.91
CA THR A 40 43.89 29.16 6.29
C THR A 40 42.68 28.37 5.79
N VAL A 41 41.62 28.35 6.58
CA VAL A 41 40.32 27.78 6.19
C VAL A 41 39.50 28.87 5.50
N GLU A 42 39.10 28.62 4.26
CA GLU A 42 38.18 29.44 3.47
C GLU A 42 36.83 28.74 3.32
N LYS A 43 35.79 29.51 3.00
CA LYS A 43 34.42 29.00 2.89
C LYS A 43 34.24 28.22 1.58
N GLY A 44 33.67 27.02 1.67
CA GLY A 44 33.20 26.22 0.54
C GLY A 44 31.69 26.37 0.34
N THR A 45 30.99 25.25 0.15
CA THR A 45 29.51 25.22 0.11
C THR A 45 28.92 25.48 1.50
N ALA A 46 27.69 26.00 1.55
CA ALA A 46 27.01 26.22 2.83
C ALA A 46 26.70 24.90 3.53
N VAL A 47 26.88 24.87 4.86
CA VAL A 47 26.47 23.76 5.71
C VAL A 47 24.96 23.82 5.88
N THR A 48 24.24 22.80 5.43
CA THR A 48 22.77 22.80 5.46
C THR A 48 22.23 21.65 6.30
N LYS A 49 21.18 21.91 7.08
CA LYS A 49 20.38 20.87 7.74
C LYS A 49 18.90 21.24 7.79
N THR A 50 18.05 20.29 8.15
CA THR A 50 16.67 20.55 8.54
C THR A 50 16.60 20.93 10.02
N TYR A 51 15.62 21.75 10.38
CA TYR A 51 15.42 22.19 11.76
C TYR A 51 15.15 21.00 12.68
N ASP A 52 15.96 20.88 13.73
CA ASP A 52 15.91 19.81 14.75
C ASP A 52 15.86 20.38 16.18
N GLY A 53 15.69 21.71 16.31
CA GLY A 53 15.70 22.42 17.59
C GLY A 53 17.09 22.64 18.21
N THR A 54 18.17 22.25 17.53
CA THR A 54 19.55 22.38 18.04
C THR A 54 20.41 23.24 17.12
N PRO A 55 21.43 23.95 17.65
CA PRO A 55 22.43 24.59 16.82
C PRO A 55 23.54 23.62 16.37
N ASP A 56 23.50 22.32 16.71
CA ASP A 56 24.58 21.39 16.37
C ASP A 56 24.73 21.24 14.85
N ALA A 57 25.97 21.36 14.37
CA ALA A 57 26.34 21.21 12.97
C ALA A 57 27.38 20.10 12.75
N MET A 58 27.78 19.37 13.80
CA MET A 58 28.89 18.42 13.74
C MET A 58 28.74 17.38 12.62
N ALA A 59 27.54 16.82 12.48
CA ALA A 59 27.22 15.81 11.48
C ALA A 59 26.95 16.41 10.07
N ALA A 60 26.69 17.72 9.98
CA ALA A 60 26.37 18.40 8.72
C ALA A 60 27.60 18.95 8.00
N VAL A 61 28.72 19.16 8.71
CA VAL A 61 29.96 19.66 8.13
C VAL A 61 30.69 18.54 7.39
N SER A 62 30.96 18.76 6.11
CA SER A 62 31.72 17.88 5.22
C SER A 62 32.94 18.61 4.64
N ALA A 63 33.77 17.87 3.89
CA ALA A 63 34.95 18.42 3.21
C ALA A 63 34.59 19.47 2.14
N ASP A 64 33.37 19.45 1.59
CA ASP A 64 32.94 20.42 0.57
C ASP A 64 32.62 21.80 1.18
N ASN A 65 32.39 21.86 2.48
CA ASN A 65 32.01 23.10 3.16
C ASN A 65 33.19 24.03 3.44
N TYR A 66 34.43 23.57 3.25
CA TYR A 66 35.63 24.36 3.49
C TYR A 66 36.72 24.10 2.45
N VAL A 67 37.59 25.09 2.27
CA VAL A 67 38.79 24.98 1.43
C VAL A 67 40.01 25.31 2.26
N LEU A 68 41.02 24.45 2.25
CA LEU A 68 42.30 24.72 2.91
C LEU A 68 43.25 25.41 1.94
N ASN A 69 43.44 26.72 2.13
CA ASN A 69 44.32 27.52 1.29
C ASN A 69 45.75 27.52 1.86
N GLY A 70 46.75 27.30 1.01
CA GLY A 70 48.17 27.23 1.38
C GLY A 70 48.79 25.82 1.41
N ILE A 71 48.07 24.78 0.99
CA ILE A 71 48.61 23.41 0.82
C ILE A 71 49.26 23.28 -0.56
N GLU A 72 50.38 22.56 -0.64
CA GLU A 72 51.07 22.28 -1.90
C GLU A 72 50.37 21.16 -2.70
N GLY A 73 50.35 21.29 -4.02
CA GLY A 73 49.67 20.32 -4.89
C GLY A 73 50.21 18.90 -4.72
N GLY A 74 49.34 17.97 -4.35
CA GLY A 74 49.64 16.56 -4.13
C GLY A 74 49.87 16.15 -2.67
N ASP A 75 49.90 17.10 -1.72
CA ASP A 75 49.98 16.79 -0.28
C ASP A 75 48.62 16.35 0.29
N ASP A 76 48.64 15.34 1.17
CA ASP A 76 47.46 14.80 1.87
C ASP A 76 47.25 15.50 3.22
N VAL A 77 46.34 16.49 3.22
CA VAL A 77 45.99 17.32 4.39
C VAL A 77 44.49 17.61 4.43
N GLN A 78 43.86 17.34 5.57
CA GLN A 78 42.44 17.57 5.84
C GLN A 78 42.23 18.33 7.15
N LEU A 79 41.08 19.00 7.29
CA LEU A 79 40.70 19.73 8.50
C LEU A 79 40.05 18.76 9.50
N THR A 80 40.42 18.86 10.76
CA THR A 80 39.70 18.27 11.89
C THR A 80 39.17 19.37 12.80
N TYR A 81 38.12 19.09 13.57
CA TYR A 81 37.49 20.02 14.49
C TYR A 81 36.86 19.25 15.66
N GLN A 82 36.69 19.92 16.80
CA GLN A 82 36.10 19.33 18.02
C GLN A 82 34.70 19.85 18.31
N GLY A 83 34.28 20.93 17.64
CA GLY A 83 32.97 21.56 17.78
C GLY A 83 32.55 22.19 16.46
N ALA A 84 31.28 22.06 16.09
CA ALA A 84 30.67 22.76 14.98
C ALA A 84 29.24 23.14 15.36
N GLU A 85 28.95 24.44 15.41
CA GLU A 85 27.64 24.95 15.81
C GLU A 85 27.18 26.06 14.88
N PHE A 86 25.91 26.03 14.47
CA PHE A 86 25.20 27.15 13.89
C PHE A 86 25.13 28.30 14.88
N ASN A 87 25.10 29.53 14.35
CA ASN A 87 25.00 30.73 15.19
C ASN A 87 23.69 30.84 15.96
N GLU A 88 22.64 30.18 15.47
CA GLU A 88 21.33 30.07 16.09
C GLU A 88 20.74 28.68 15.83
N ALA A 89 19.81 28.24 16.66
CA ALA A 89 19.18 26.93 16.54
C ALA A 89 18.01 26.89 15.53
N GLY A 90 17.57 28.05 15.02
CA GLY A 90 16.41 28.20 14.14
C GLY A 90 16.75 28.49 12.68
N THR A 91 15.73 28.64 11.84
CA THR A 91 15.84 28.88 10.39
C THR A 91 16.47 30.23 10.01
N GLU A 92 16.71 31.09 10.99
CA GLU A 92 17.46 32.34 10.85
C GLU A 92 19.00 32.13 10.92
N ALA A 93 19.46 30.90 11.13
CA ALA A 93 20.88 30.55 11.10
C ALA A 93 21.52 30.90 9.74
N ALA A 94 22.68 31.54 9.81
CA ALA A 94 23.39 32.08 8.64
C ALA A 94 24.83 31.58 8.52
N TYR A 95 25.42 31.06 9.60
CA TYR A 95 26.80 30.57 9.60
C TYR A 95 27.05 29.51 10.65
N VAL A 96 28.06 28.67 10.40
CA VAL A 96 28.56 27.64 11.33
C VAL A 96 29.94 28.04 11.85
N THR A 97 30.14 27.97 13.16
CA THR A 97 31.44 28.19 13.80
C THR A 97 32.08 26.85 14.13
N LEU A 98 33.25 26.59 13.52
CA LEU A 98 34.10 25.46 13.87
C LEU A 98 35.06 25.85 15.00
N THR A 99 35.25 24.96 15.97
CA THR A 99 36.17 25.14 17.10
C THR A 99 37.07 23.91 17.30
N GLY A 100 38.22 24.11 17.94
CA GLY A 100 39.19 23.05 18.17
C GLY A 100 39.80 22.53 16.87
N LEU A 101 40.07 23.43 15.92
CA LEU A 101 40.59 23.07 14.61
C LEU A 101 41.97 22.40 14.70
N GLY A 102 42.15 21.35 13.90
CA GLY A 102 43.41 20.65 13.70
C GLY A 102 43.59 20.25 12.23
N LEU A 103 44.75 19.67 11.92
CA LEU A 103 45.02 19.10 10.60
C LEU A 103 45.32 17.59 10.75
N THR A 104 44.87 16.81 9.78
CA THR A 104 45.15 15.37 9.65
C THR A 104 45.55 15.03 8.23
N GLY A 105 45.98 13.79 7.98
CA GLY A 105 46.56 13.35 6.70
C GLY A 105 48.06 13.15 6.78
N LYS A 106 48.62 12.42 5.81
CA LYS A 106 50.04 12.01 5.83
C LYS A 106 51.01 13.19 5.85
N ASP A 107 50.60 14.32 5.28
CA ASP A 107 51.41 15.51 5.11
C ASP A 107 51.07 16.64 6.10
N ALA A 108 50.10 16.42 6.99
CA ALA A 108 49.60 17.44 7.93
C ALA A 108 50.68 18.07 8.81
N SER A 109 51.70 17.29 9.21
CA SER A 109 52.82 17.78 10.05
C SER A 109 53.68 18.87 9.39
N LYS A 110 53.57 19.07 8.05
CA LYS A 110 54.24 20.15 7.31
C LYS A 110 53.56 21.52 7.49
N TYR A 111 52.35 21.55 8.04
CA TYR A 111 51.47 22.71 8.04
C TYR A 111 50.99 23.08 9.45
N ILE A 112 50.64 24.35 9.64
CA ILE A 112 50.03 24.87 10.86
C ILE A 112 48.85 25.78 10.54
N LEU A 113 47.75 25.63 11.27
CA LEU A 113 46.58 26.50 11.15
C LEU A 113 46.83 27.85 11.83
N ASN A 114 46.42 28.93 11.15
CA ASN A 114 46.55 30.30 11.69
C ASN A 114 45.51 30.66 12.76
N SER A 115 44.42 29.90 12.86
CA SER A 115 43.33 30.13 13.79
C SER A 115 42.84 28.80 14.37
N GLY A 116 42.43 28.80 15.64
CA GLY A 116 41.79 27.66 16.28
C GLY A 116 40.29 27.55 15.98
N THR A 117 39.73 28.51 15.23
CA THR A 117 38.32 28.57 14.82
C THR A 117 38.18 29.03 13.36
N ALA A 118 37.08 28.63 12.72
CA ALA A 118 36.69 29.07 11.38
C ALA A 118 35.17 29.28 11.30
N THR A 119 34.74 30.12 10.37
CA THR A 119 33.32 30.38 10.13
C THR A 119 32.97 29.99 8.70
N LEU A 120 32.02 29.07 8.55
CA LEU A 120 31.46 28.61 7.27
C LEU A 120 30.09 29.23 7.06
N ASP A 121 29.61 29.32 5.82
CA ASP A 121 28.22 29.68 5.55
C ASP A 121 27.30 28.54 5.99
N GLY A 122 26.11 28.87 6.48
CA GLY A 122 25.17 27.88 7.01
C GLY A 122 23.72 28.26 6.76
N SER A 123 22.85 27.26 6.64
CA SER A 123 21.41 27.46 6.51
C SER A 123 20.66 26.31 7.18
N ILE A 124 19.61 26.61 7.93
CA ILE A 124 18.68 25.61 8.49
C ILE A 124 17.34 25.75 7.77
N SER A 125 16.88 24.68 7.13
CA SER A 125 15.56 24.60 6.48
C SER A 125 14.47 24.27 7.49
N LYS A 126 13.23 24.71 7.22
CA LYS A 126 12.06 24.41 8.08
C LYS A 126 11.84 22.90 8.25
N TYR A 127 11.32 22.50 9.41
CA TYR A 127 10.84 21.13 9.65
C TYR A 127 9.42 20.96 9.10
N ILE A 128 9.21 19.99 8.22
CA ILE A 128 7.92 19.76 7.55
C ILE A 128 7.02 18.93 8.47
N LEU A 129 5.85 19.48 8.79
CA LEU A 129 4.78 18.82 9.51
C LEU A 129 3.85 18.11 8.51
N THR A 130 3.60 16.83 8.74
CA THR A 130 2.77 15.96 7.89
C THR A 130 1.73 15.21 8.74
N PRO A 131 0.66 14.67 8.13
CA PRO A 131 -0.29 13.81 8.82
C PRO A 131 0.35 12.62 9.57
N ASP A 132 1.53 12.17 9.14
CA ASP A 132 2.23 11.04 9.75
C ASP A 132 2.97 11.42 11.04
N ASN A 133 3.49 12.64 11.09
CA ASN A 133 4.30 13.12 12.22
C ASN A 133 3.53 14.02 13.19
N VAL A 134 2.28 14.40 12.87
CA VAL A 134 1.37 15.14 13.73
C VAL A 134 0.13 14.31 14.07
N ARG A 135 -0.09 14.04 15.36
CA ARG A 135 -1.22 13.23 15.83
C ARG A 135 -2.37 14.09 16.35
N TRP A 136 -3.62 13.66 16.18
CA TRP A 136 -4.73 14.31 16.86
C TRP A 136 -4.80 13.88 18.33
N SER A 137 -4.83 14.83 19.28
CA SER A 137 -5.10 14.52 20.70
C SER A 137 -6.59 14.57 21.06
N VAL A 138 -7.44 14.75 20.05
CA VAL A 138 -8.90 14.81 20.17
C VAL A 138 -9.46 13.43 20.53
N PRO A 139 -10.29 13.29 21.57
CA PRO A 139 -10.98 12.04 21.83
C PRO A 139 -12.07 11.78 20.78
N ASP A 140 -12.44 10.52 20.60
CA ASP A 140 -13.41 10.14 19.56
C ASP A 140 -14.85 10.56 19.90
N SER A 141 -15.10 10.90 21.16
CA SER A 141 -16.38 11.49 21.59
C SER A 141 -16.25 12.49 22.75
N TRP A 142 -17.12 13.49 22.76
CA TRP A 142 -17.35 14.41 23.87
C TRP A 142 -18.82 14.53 24.22
N GLU A 143 -19.12 14.82 25.49
CA GLU A 143 -20.44 15.30 25.89
C GLU A 143 -20.61 16.77 25.49
N TYR A 144 -21.82 17.16 25.06
CA TYR A 144 -22.13 18.54 24.74
C TYR A 144 -21.86 19.48 25.93
N ASP A 145 -20.97 20.46 25.75
CA ASP A 145 -20.49 21.37 26.80
C ASP A 145 -20.75 22.87 26.52
N ASN A 146 -21.45 23.17 25.42
CA ASN A 146 -21.76 24.53 24.97
C ASN A 146 -20.53 25.40 24.63
N GLN A 147 -19.35 24.79 24.42
CA GLN A 147 -18.12 25.49 24.06
C GLN A 147 -17.76 25.31 22.58
N THR A 148 -16.99 26.26 22.04
CA THR A 148 -16.31 26.11 20.74
C THR A 148 -14.92 25.54 21.01
N HIS A 149 -14.62 24.40 20.40
CA HIS A 149 -13.32 23.75 20.52
C HIS A 149 -12.45 24.19 19.35
N TRP A 150 -11.34 24.88 19.65
CA TRP A 150 -10.33 25.28 18.67
C TRP A 150 -9.15 24.32 18.74
N PHE A 151 -8.52 24.03 17.61
CA PHE A 151 -7.39 23.10 17.56
C PHE A 151 -6.17 23.76 16.97
N SER A 152 -5.01 23.55 17.58
CA SER A 152 -3.72 24.05 17.10
C SER A 152 -2.65 22.97 17.19
N PRO A 153 -1.66 22.96 16.28
CA PRO A 153 -0.49 22.12 16.41
C PRO A 153 0.35 22.60 17.60
N VAL A 154 0.76 21.67 18.44
CA VAL A 154 1.61 21.86 19.63
C VAL A 154 2.73 20.83 19.59
N VAL A 155 3.90 21.22 20.07
CA VAL A 155 5.02 20.30 20.29
C VAL A 155 5.11 20.04 21.78
N ASP A 156 5.10 18.78 22.18
CA ASP A 156 5.32 18.43 23.58
C ASP A 156 6.82 18.57 23.95
N PRO A 157 7.18 18.55 25.25
CA PRO A 157 8.58 18.62 25.68
C PRO A 157 9.46 17.46 25.21
N THR A 158 8.86 16.39 24.68
CA THR A 158 9.56 15.22 24.14
C THR A 158 9.74 15.27 22.61
N GLY A 159 9.24 16.32 21.95
CA GLY A 159 9.38 16.56 20.52
C GLY A 159 8.27 15.94 19.65
N ASN A 160 7.20 15.42 20.25
CA ASN A 160 6.07 14.89 19.50
C ASN A 160 5.08 16.01 19.16
N PHE A 161 4.54 15.98 17.95
CA PHE A 161 3.57 16.97 17.47
C PHE A 161 2.15 16.45 17.64
N TYR A 162 1.30 17.29 18.23
CA TYR A 162 -0.12 16.99 18.41
C TYR A 162 -1.00 18.15 17.98
N MET A 163 -2.19 17.84 17.47
CA MET A 163 -3.30 18.79 17.35
C MET A 163 -4.08 18.78 18.68
N GLU A 164 -3.88 19.81 19.50
CA GLU A 164 -4.48 19.96 20.83
C GLU A 164 -5.61 21.00 20.86
N VAL A 165 -6.56 20.82 21.78
CA VAL A 165 -7.64 21.79 22.03
C VAL A 165 -7.10 23.00 22.78
N ASP A 166 -7.21 24.19 22.19
CA ASP A 166 -6.79 25.44 22.83
C ASP A 166 -8.01 26.33 23.17
N TYR A 167 -8.24 26.53 24.47
CA TYR A 167 -9.33 27.34 24.99
C TYR A 167 -8.97 28.83 25.20
N THR A 168 -7.72 29.23 24.95
CA THR A 168 -7.18 30.54 25.37
C THR A 168 -7.07 31.58 24.25
N LEU A 169 -7.20 31.18 22.98
CA LEU A 169 -6.97 32.07 21.85
C LEU A 169 -8.29 32.62 21.28
N TYR A 170 -8.64 33.84 21.69
CA TYR A 170 -9.87 34.50 21.23
C TYR A 170 -9.80 35.03 19.79
N ASN A 171 -8.65 35.02 19.14
CA ASN A 171 -8.47 35.29 17.70
C ASN A 171 -7.05 34.83 17.32
N SER A 172 -6.93 34.14 16.17
CA SER A 172 -5.69 33.77 15.46
C SER A 172 -4.72 32.83 16.20
N VAL A 173 -4.84 31.51 15.98
CA VAL A 173 -3.95 30.63 15.20
C VAL A 173 -4.76 29.34 14.91
N GLY A 174 -4.73 28.82 13.68
CA GLY A 174 -5.38 27.56 13.30
C GLY A 174 -6.91 27.65 13.16
N GLN A 175 -7.41 28.04 11.99
CA GLN A 175 -8.84 27.83 11.70
C GLN A 175 -9.06 26.34 11.45
N VAL A 176 -9.33 25.58 12.51
CA VAL A 176 -9.99 24.28 12.41
C VAL A 176 -11.48 24.54 12.56
N ILE A 177 -12.22 24.52 11.44
CA ILE A 177 -13.59 25.05 11.39
C ILE A 177 -14.57 24.06 12.04
N SER A 178 -15.22 24.49 13.12
CA SER A 178 -16.64 24.82 12.99
C SER A 178 -16.86 26.28 13.44
N ASN A 179 -16.92 27.21 12.48
CA ASN A 179 -17.36 28.60 12.71
C ASN A 179 -18.80 28.68 13.27
N GLU A 180 -19.48 27.53 13.38
CA GLU A 180 -20.74 27.38 14.06
C GLU A 180 -20.51 26.69 15.40
N LYS A 181 -21.03 27.29 16.48
CA LYS A 181 -21.22 26.57 17.75
C LYS A 181 -21.84 25.21 17.46
N VAL A 182 -21.32 24.14 18.08
CA VAL A 182 -21.91 22.80 18.03
C VAL A 182 -23.43 22.93 18.25
N LYS A 183 -24.20 22.62 17.20
CA LYS A 183 -25.63 22.95 17.15
C LYS A 183 -26.49 21.88 17.79
N ASP A 184 -26.10 20.61 17.70
CA ASP A 184 -26.80 19.44 18.24
C ASP A 184 -25.83 18.29 18.51
N ALA A 185 -26.25 17.25 19.23
CA ALA A 185 -25.50 16.00 19.29
C ALA A 185 -25.39 15.36 17.90
N GLY A 186 -24.24 14.78 17.55
CA GLY A 186 -23.99 14.21 16.24
C GLY A 186 -22.50 14.10 15.90
N THR A 187 -22.23 13.73 14.65
CA THR A 187 -20.87 13.55 14.14
C THR A 187 -20.34 14.87 13.57
N TYR A 188 -19.16 15.28 14.02
CA TYR A 188 -18.48 16.51 13.63
C TYR A 188 -17.10 16.20 13.05
N LYS A 189 -16.59 17.12 12.21
CA LYS A 189 -15.30 16.98 11.55
C LYS A 189 -14.44 18.21 11.80
N ALA A 190 -13.26 17.99 12.37
CA ALA A 190 -12.17 18.94 12.44
C ALA A 190 -11.34 18.85 11.15
N VAL A 191 -11.01 19.99 10.54
CA VAL A 191 -10.15 20.08 9.35
C VAL A 191 -9.09 21.14 9.58
N CYS A 192 -7.81 20.79 9.45
CA CYS A 192 -6.71 21.73 9.51
C CYS A 192 -6.67 22.60 8.24
N ASN A 193 -6.71 23.93 8.37
CA ASN A 193 -6.61 24.88 7.25
C ASN A 193 -5.26 25.62 7.20
N GLY A 194 -4.24 25.09 7.90
CA GLY A 194 -2.91 25.70 8.02
C GLY A 194 -2.77 26.70 9.17
N ILE A 195 -1.53 27.07 9.46
CA ILE A 195 -1.05 27.99 10.50
C ILE A 195 -1.13 29.41 9.95
N VAL A 196 -1.90 30.26 10.63
CA VAL A 196 -2.00 31.69 10.31
C VAL A 196 -0.87 32.42 11.04
N SER A 197 0.03 33.03 10.28
CA SER A 197 1.39 33.44 10.66
C SER A 197 1.51 34.49 11.78
N ASP A 198 0.47 35.25 12.08
CA ASP A 198 0.66 36.53 12.80
C ASP A 198 0.87 36.37 14.33
N TYR A 199 0.66 35.18 14.89
CA TYR A 199 0.83 34.90 16.33
C TYR A 199 1.64 33.64 16.68
N ALA A 200 2.09 32.87 15.68
CA ALA A 200 2.74 31.58 15.88
C ALA A 200 4.28 31.67 15.87
N TRP A 201 4.86 32.58 16.67
CA TRP A 201 6.32 32.77 16.74
C TRP A 201 7.08 31.48 17.13
N TYR A 202 6.43 30.58 17.86
CA TYR A 202 6.97 29.28 18.26
C TYR A 202 6.91 28.22 17.14
N MET A 203 6.14 28.45 16.06
CA MET A 203 6.04 27.58 14.89
C MET A 203 6.78 28.12 13.65
N LYS A 204 7.50 29.24 13.79
CA LYS A 204 8.15 29.92 12.65
C LYS A 204 9.13 29.03 11.88
N ASP A 205 9.78 28.11 12.58
CA ASP A 205 10.80 27.18 12.08
C ASP A 205 10.19 25.88 11.49
N TYR A 206 8.86 25.80 11.44
CA TYR A 206 8.11 24.68 10.90
C TYR A 206 7.38 25.07 9.60
N ASP A 207 7.11 24.06 8.77
CA ASP A 207 6.30 24.15 7.56
C ASP A 207 5.09 23.22 7.71
N ASP A 208 3.90 23.79 7.73
CA ASP A 208 2.63 23.11 7.97
C ASP A 208 1.76 22.98 6.72
N THR A 209 2.30 23.35 5.55
CA THR A 209 1.55 23.32 4.28
C THR A 209 0.97 21.95 3.98
N ALA A 210 1.67 20.87 4.36
CA ALA A 210 1.22 19.50 4.19
C ALA A 210 0.12 19.06 5.18
N LEU A 211 -0.19 19.85 6.21
CA LEU A 211 -1.32 19.60 7.12
C LEU A 211 -2.63 20.21 6.61
N VAL A 212 -2.60 21.05 5.58
CA VAL A 212 -3.83 21.66 5.04
C VAL A 212 -4.74 20.55 4.48
N GLY A 213 -5.97 20.47 4.99
CA GLY A 213 -6.94 19.42 4.68
C GLY A 213 -6.85 18.18 5.58
N TYR A 214 -5.87 18.09 6.49
CA TYR A 214 -5.80 17.00 7.45
C TYR A 214 -7.02 17.04 8.37
N GLU A 215 -7.77 15.93 8.44
CA GLU A 215 -9.08 15.89 9.07
C GLU A 215 -9.21 14.79 10.12
N LYS A 216 -10.05 15.05 11.15
CA LYS A 216 -10.49 14.06 12.12
C LYS A 216 -11.98 14.18 12.38
N THR A 217 -12.66 13.05 12.44
CA THR A 217 -14.07 12.96 12.81
C THR A 217 -14.20 12.61 14.29
N PHE A 218 -15.15 13.23 14.98
CA PHE A 218 -15.48 12.95 16.39
C PHE A 218 -16.99 13.07 16.62
N ILE A 219 -17.48 12.49 17.72
CA ILE A 219 -18.91 12.46 18.06
C ILE A 219 -19.18 13.39 19.24
N ILE A 220 -20.16 14.28 19.13
CA ILE A 220 -20.74 14.96 20.29
C ILE A 220 -21.98 14.20 20.73
N THR A 221 -21.96 13.65 21.95
CA THR A 221 -23.12 13.03 22.60
C THR A 221 -23.97 14.09 23.30
N GLY A 222 -25.28 13.85 23.38
CA GLY A 222 -26.18 14.78 24.07
C GLY A 222 -25.90 14.81 25.57
N ARG A 223 -25.87 16.00 26.18
CA ARG A 223 -25.64 16.18 27.61
C ARG A 223 -26.78 15.60 28.43
N GLU A 224 -26.47 14.78 29.43
CA GLU A 224 -27.51 14.14 30.24
C GLU A 224 -28.32 15.17 31.04
N LEU A 225 -29.66 15.12 30.94
CA LEU A 225 -30.55 15.91 31.79
C LEU A 225 -30.52 15.38 33.22
N THR A 226 -30.14 16.23 34.17
CA THR A 226 -30.10 15.87 35.60
C THR A 226 -31.18 16.59 36.39
N GLU A 227 -31.60 16.02 37.54
CA GLU A 227 -32.62 16.65 38.39
C GLU A 227 -32.27 18.09 38.80
N SER A 228 -30.97 18.41 38.93
CA SER A 228 -30.50 19.76 39.29
C SER A 228 -30.86 20.84 38.26
N MET A 229 -31.12 20.46 37.01
CA MET A 229 -31.54 21.36 35.94
C MET A 229 -33.02 21.73 36.02
N LEU A 230 -33.83 20.99 36.81
CA LEU A 230 -35.26 21.22 36.99
C LEU A 230 -35.50 22.18 38.16
N GLN A 231 -36.00 23.37 37.86
CA GLN A 231 -36.21 24.45 38.82
C GLN A 231 -37.70 24.83 38.89
N GLY A 232 -38.14 25.25 40.09
CA GLY A 232 -39.51 25.75 40.29
C GLY A 232 -40.61 24.73 40.02
N PHE A 233 -40.32 23.43 40.14
CA PHE A 233 -41.30 22.36 39.92
C PHE A 233 -42.41 22.38 40.99
N GLU A 234 -43.66 22.42 40.54
CA GLU A 234 -44.83 22.36 41.42
C GLU A 234 -45.24 20.91 41.74
N GLU A 235 -44.98 20.47 42.98
CA GLU A 235 -45.40 19.14 43.43
C GLU A 235 -46.93 19.01 43.60
N ARG A 236 -47.65 20.14 43.66
CA ARG A 236 -49.12 20.17 43.80
C ARG A 236 -49.74 21.26 42.91
N VAL A 237 -50.72 20.87 42.09
CA VAL A 237 -51.36 21.73 41.09
C VAL A 237 -52.87 21.77 41.30
N ALA A 238 -53.46 22.97 41.29
CA ALA A 238 -54.90 23.12 41.42
C ALA A 238 -55.64 22.63 40.16
N HIS A 239 -56.75 21.92 40.37
CA HIS A 239 -57.64 21.43 39.34
C HIS A 239 -58.48 22.60 38.80
N VAL A 240 -58.35 22.85 37.50
CA VAL A 240 -59.11 23.91 36.81
C VAL A 240 -60.52 23.41 36.48
N SER A 241 -61.53 23.84 37.25
CA SER A 241 -62.88 23.26 37.22
C SER A 241 -63.80 23.74 36.09
N THR A 242 -63.29 24.13 34.91
CA THR A 242 -64.14 24.68 33.83
C THR A 242 -63.87 24.02 32.50
N LEU A 243 -64.69 23.02 32.11
CA LEU A 243 -65.02 22.56 30.74
C LEU A 243 -63.95 22.62 29.62
N SER A 244 -62.66 22.69 29.95
CA SER A 244 -61.55 22.79 28.99
C SER A 244 -60.90 21.43 28.90
N SER A 245 -60.73 20.92 27.68
CA SER A 245 -60.04 19.66 27.35
C SER A 245 -58.53 19.68 27.64
N THR A 246 -58.03 20.76 28.24
CA THR A 246 -56.64 21.05 28.61
C THR A 246 -56.44 20.75 30.09
N GLY A 247 -55.72 19.68 30.39
CA GLY A 247 -55.40 19.19 31.74
C GLY A 247 -54.70 20.16 32.70
N SER A 248 -54.63 19.78 33.98
CA SER A 248 -53.83 20.48 35.01
C SER A 248 -52.42 19.89 35.05
N TYR A 249 -51.40 20.71 34.80
CA TYR A 249 -49.99 20.29 34.72
C TYR A 249 -49.10 21.23 35.54
N PRO A 250 -48.00 20.72 36.15
CA PRO A 250 -47.13 21.52 37.02
C PRO A 250 -46.36 22.56 36.23
N GLN A 251 -46.16 23.74 36.82
CA GLN A 251 -45.17 24.70 36.32
C GLN A 251 -43.75 24.19 36.64
N TYR A 252 -42.83 24.47 35.73
CA TYR A 252 -41.40 24.20 35.90
C TYR A 252 -40.57 25.03 34.91
N ILE A 253 -39.29 25.21 35.24
CA ILE A 253 -38.25 25.76 34.37
C ILE A 253 -37.14 24.71 34.27
N LEU A 254 -36.69 24.41 33.06
CA LEU A 254 -35.52 23.56 32.85
C LEU A 254 -34.36 24.44 32.37
N ALA A 255 -33.25 24.45 33.09
CA ALA A 255 -32.10 25.30 32.79
C ALA A 255 -30.77 24.60 33.06
N ASP A 256 -29.80 24.84 32.18
CA ASP A 256 -28.42 24.37 32.30
C ASP A 256 -27.49 25.58 32.49
N GLY A 257 -27.09 25.82 33.73
CA GLY A 257 -26.43 27.08 34.11
C GLY A 257 -27.34 28.29 33.87
N ASP A 258 -26.88 29.26 33.08
CA ASP A 258 -27.64 30.46 32.71
C ASP A 258 -28.58 30.24 31.51
N ASP A 259 -28.48 29.11 30.81
CA ASP A 259 -29.25 28.83 29.59
C ASP A 259 -30.57 28.11 29.91
N THR A 260 -31.71 28.78 29.65
CA THR A 260 -33.04 28.16 29.76
C THR A 260 -33.34 27.27 28.56
N LEU A 261 -33.61 25.99 28.83
CA LEU A 261 -33.91 24.98 27.82
C LEU A 261 -35.34 25.14 27.29
N LYS A 262 -35.54 24.83 26.01
CA LYS A 262 -36.83 25.00 25.31
C LYS A 262 -37.49 23.67 25.03
N LYS A 263 -38.73 23.51 25.48
CA LYS A 263 -39.58 22.37 25.17
C LYS A 263 -39.73 22.17 23.65
N ASP A 264 -39.78 20.91 23.25
CA ASP A 264 -39.84 20.34 21.89
C ASP A 264 -38.60 20.57 21.01
N LYS A 265 -37.70 21.47 21.43
CA LYS A 265 -36.37 21.70 20.85
C LYS A 265 -35.29 20.91 21.61
N ASP A 266 -35.11 21.21 22.89
CA ASP A 266 -34.03 20.69 23.75
C ASP A 266 -34.50 19.51 24.62
N TYR A 267 -35.81 19.36 24.82
CA TYR A 267 -36.42 18.24 25.54
C TYR A 267 -37.89 18.04 25.14
N THR A 268 -38.47 16.90 25.47
CA THR A 268 -39.92 16.63 25.33
C THR A 268 -40.50 16.25 26.69
N VAL A 269 -41.82 16.40 26.87
CA VAL A 269 -42.49 16.06 28.15
C VAL A 269 -43.71 15.20 27.91
N LYS A 270 -43.83 14.13 28.69
CA LYS A 270 -45.00 13.25 28.76
C LYS A 270 -45.56 13.23 30.18
N TYR A 271 -46.85 13.00 30.28
CA TYR A 271 -47.57 12.86 31.55
C TYR A 271 -48.30 11.52 31.57
N SER A 272 -48.37 10.88 32.73
CA SER A 272 -49.09 9.61 32.92
C SER A 272 -50.62 9.72 32.71
N GLY A 273 -51.16 10.95 32.70
CA GLY A 273 -52.57 11.23 32.42
C GLY A 273 -52.82 12.71 32.11
N LYS A 274 -54.09 13.05 31.82
CA LYS A 274 -54.49 14.41 31.46
C LYS A 274 -54.72 15.34 32.66
N GLY A 275 -54.53 14.93 33.92
CA GLY A 275 -54.77 15.80 35.08
C GLY A 275 -56.18 16.43 35.15
N THR A 276 -57.19 15.76 34.57
CA THR A 276 -58.59 16.21 34.52
C THR A 276 -59.38 15.80 35.75
N LEU A 277 -58.78 15.05 36.66
CA LEU A 277 -59.34 14.66 37.96
C LEU A 277 -58.26 14.91 39.03
N ALA A 278 -58.67 15.04 40.28
CA ALA A 278 -57.72 15.02 41.40
C ALA A 278 -57.09 13.63 41.53
N GLY A 279 -55.79 13.57 41.82
CA GLY A 279 -55.04 12.32 41.88
C GLY A 279 -53.52 12.49 41.71
N HIS A 280 -52.80 11.37 41.80
CA HIS A 280 -51.35 11.30 41.65
C HIS A 280 -50.96 11.07 40.20
N TYR A 281 -50.05 11.89 39.67
CA TYR A 281 -49.58 11.83 38.30
C TYR A 281 -48.06 11.89 38.23
N THR A 282 -47.51 11.43 37.11
CA THR A 282 -46.06 11.42 36.86
C THR A 282 -45.79 12.22 35.60
N MET A 283 -44.78 13.10 35.67
CA MET A 283 -44.22 13.86 34.56
C MET A 283 -42.85 13.29 34.21
N THR A 284 -42.66 12.97 32.93
CA THR A 284 -41.40 12.45 32.38
C THR A 284 -40.86 13.44 31.35
N ILE A 285 -39.71 14.03 31.62
CA ILE A 285 -38.97 14.95 30.74
C ILE A 285 -37.85 14.15 30.06
N THR A 286 -37.83 14.08 28.73
CA THR A 286 -36.79 13.36 27.97
C THR A 286 -35.96 14.34 27.14
N GLY A 287 -34.64 14.29 27.28
CA GLY A 287 -33.70 15.14 26.52
C GLY A 287 -33.80 14.92 25.02
N LYS A 288 -33.54 15.99 24.25
CA LYS A 288 -33.58 15.97 22.78
C LYS A 288 -32.53 16.92 22.19
N GLY A 289 -32.01 16.60 21.01
CA GLY A 289 -31.04 17.45 20.30
C GLY A 289 -29.71 17.47 21.04
N LYS A 290 -29.37 18.62 21.65
CA LYS A 290 -28.16 18.81 22.47
C LYS A 290 -28.15 18.04 23.78
N TYR A 291 -29.32 17.56 24.24
CA TYR A 291 -29.49 16.92 25.53
C TYR A 291 -30.00 15.48 25.38
N SER A 292 -29.67 14.63 26.35
CA SER A 292 -30.05 13.22 26.43
C SER A 292 -30.60 12.88 27.83
N GLY A 293 -30.88 11.61 28.13
CA GLY A 293 -31.39 11.20 29.44
C GLY A 293 -32.86 11.55 29.70
N THR A 294 -33.35 11.22 30.89
CA THR A 294 -34.74 11.44 31.29
C THR A 294 -34.85 11.79 32.78
N ILE A 295 -35.67 12.78 33.10
CA ILE A 295 -36.04 13.16 34.47
C ILE A 295 -37.49 12.77 34.69
N GLU A 296 -37.79 12.07 35.80
CA GLU A 296 -39.15 11.70 36.18
C GLU A 296 -39.51 12.28 37.54
N LYS A 297 -40.68 12.95 37.63
CA LYS A 297 -41.19 13.54 38.88
C LYS A 297 -42.68 13.29 39.06
N ASN A 298 -43.08 13.06 40.30
CA ASN A 298 -44.48 12.90 40.69
C ASN A 298 -45.08 14.24 41.14
N TYR A 299 -46.36 14.45 40.84
CA TYR A 299 -47.14 15.61 41.30
C TYR A 299 -48.61 15.25 41.54
N ASP A 300 -49.27 16.05 42.37
CA ASP A 300 -50.67 15.85 42.76
C ASP A 300 -51.57 16.93 42.17
N VAL A 301 -52.75 16.54 41.66
CA VAL A 301 -53.80 17.48 41.26
C VAL A 301 -54.87 17.56 42.35
N TYR A 302 -55.26 18.77 42.81
CA TYR A 302 -56.21 18.99 43.92
C TYR A 302 -57.25 20.07 43.61
N TYR A 303 -58.45 20.08 44.21
CA TYR A 303 -59.47 21.11 43.92
C TYR A 303 -59.20 22.47 44.62
N GLU A 304 -59.22 23.57 43.84
CA GLU A 304 -58.79 24.92 44.26
C GLU A 304 -59.59 25.56 45.42
N LYS A 305 -60.78 25.03 45.76
CA LYS A 305 -61.57 25.51 46.91
C LYS A 305 -60.99 25.14 48.29
N TYR A 306 -59.79 24.56 48.33
CA TYR A 306 -59.07 24.27 49.55
C TYR A 306 -57.69 24.95 49.53
N THR A 307 -57.53 26.01 50.32
CA THR A 307 -56.24 26.72 50.47
C THR A 307 -55.95 26.95 51.96
N GLY A 308 -55.13 26.08 52.58
CA GLY A 308 -54.57 26.29 53.92
C GLY A 308 -53.89 25.06 54.53
N ASN A 309 -52.67 25.24 55.07
CA ASN A 309 -52.06 24.35 56.06
C ASN A 309 -52.48 24.82 57.47
N LEU A 310 -53.54 24.21 58.01
CA LEU A 310 -54.03 24.08 59.40
C LEU A 310 -55.56 23.94 59.35
N LEU A 311 -56.09 22.94 60.07
CA LEU A 311 -57.51 22.60 60.25
C LEU A 311 -58.42 23.85 60.43
N PRO A 312 -59.57 23.96 59.73
CA PRO A 312 -60.55 25.00 60.03
C PRO A 312 -61.52 24.54 61.13
N GLU A 313 -61.58 25.28 62.24
CA GLU A 313 -62.84 25.48 62.98
C GLU A 313 -63.88 26.05 62.00
N LEU A 314 -65.03 25.39 61.86
CA LEU A 314 -66.10 25.80 60.95
C LEU A 314 -66.86 27.04 61.47
N PRO A 315 -67.14 28.05 60.62
CA PRO A 315 -68.05 29.15 60.91
C PRO A 315 -69.52 28.70 61.05
N ALA A 316 -70.29 29.48 61.81
CA ALA A 316 -71.54 29.09 62.48
C ALA A 316 -72.81 28.98 61.61
N ASP A 317 -72.74 28.84 60.29
CA ASP A 317 -73.94 29.02 59.44
C ASP A 317 -73.89 28.38 58.02
N CYS A 318 -73.52 27.10 57.88
CA CYS A 318 -73.74 26.34 56.63
C CYS A 318 -74.69 25.15 56.79
N GLU A 319 -75.77 25.16 56.00
CA GLU A 319 -76.90 24.22 55.97
C GLU A 319 -76.64 22.97 55.11
N PHE A 320 -77.36 21.89 55.43
CA PHE A 320 -77.24 20.48 55.01
C PHE A 320 -77.23 20.17 53.48
N TYR A 321 -76.52 19.10 53.07
CA TYR A 321 -76.69 18.42 51.76
C TYR A 321 -77.47 17.10 51.89
N THR A 322 -78.44 16.84 51.00
CA THR A 322 -79.10 15.54 50.80
C THR A 322 -78.79 14.99 49.41
N GLN A 323 -78.30 13.75 49.30
CA GLN A 323 -78.21 13.02 48.02
C GLN A 323 -78.78 11.60 48.21
N GLY A 324 -79.86 11.27 47.49
CA GLY A 324 -80.44 9.92 47.48
C GLY A 324 -79.81 9.05 46.39
N PHE A 325 -79.63 7.76 46.64
CA PHE A 325 -79.19 6.77 45.64
C PHE A 325 -80.19 5.62 45.50
N SER A 326 -80.27 5.02 44.31
CA SER A 326 -81.11 3.86 43.98
C SER A 326 -80.25 2.68 43.56
N LEU A 327 -80.50 1.49 44.12
CA LEU A 327 -79.77 0.25 43.84
C LEU A 327 -80.51 -0.62 42.80
N LYS A 328 -79.81 -1.17 41.79
CA LYS A 328 -80.36 -2.20 40.87
C LYS A 328 -79.89 -3.58 41.30
N LEU A 329 -80.81 -4.52 41.55
CA LEU A 329 -80.49 -5.91 41.90
C LEU A 329 -80.44 -6.83 40.66
N PRO A 330 -79.64 -7.92 40.69
CA PRO A 330 -79.57 -8.91 39.62
C PRO A 330 -80.92 -9.62 39.37
N ALA A 331 -81.17 -9.98 38.10
CA ALA A 331 -82.39 -10.65 37.67
C ALA A 331 -82.53 -12.03 38.35
N GLY A 332 -83.67 -12.24 39.03
CA GLY A 332 -84.00 -13.47 39.76
C GLY A 332 -84.25 -13.28 41.27
N THR A 333 -84.05 -12.08 41.81
CA THR A 333 -84.28 -11.79 43.23
C THR A 333 -85.75 -11.42 43.49
N THR A 334 -86.51 -12.26 44.20
CA THR A 334 -87.82 -11.88 44.76
C THR A 334 -87.66 -11.38 46.19
N VAL A 335 -87.78 -10.07 46.39
CA VAL A 335 -87.93 -9.47 47.73
C VAL A 335 -89.42 -9.49 48.09
N GLY A 336 -89.75 -10.05 49.25
CA GLY A 336 -91.13 -10.08 49.75
C GLY A 336 -91.69 -8.67 49.96
N LYS A 337 -92.77 -8.36 49.21
CA LYS A 337 -93.78 -7.29 49.38
C LYS A 337 -93.42 -6.10 50.29
N THR A 338 -92.96 -5.00 49.71
CA THR A 338 -93.76 -3.78 49.41
C THR A 338 -92.83 -2.67 48.91
N ASP A 339 -93.34 -1.91 47.95
CA ASP A 339 -92.63 -0.86 47.23
C ASP A 339 -92.07 0.25 48.13
N SER A 340 -90.88 0.74 47.78
CA SER A 340 -90.24 1.97 48.30
C SER A 340 -90.16 2.13 49.83
N GLY A 341 -89.12 1.56 50.44
CA GLY A 341 -88.69 1.95 51.78
C GLY A 341 -87.61 3.02 51.72
N SER A 342 -87.97 4.28 51.97
CA SER A 342 -87.00 5.36 52.26
C SER A 342 -86.42 5.15 53.65
N PHE A 343 -85.08 5.14 53.78
CA PHE A 343 -84.40 5.19 55.07
C PHE A 343 -83.90 6.62 55.32
N THR A 344 -84.26 7.21 56.47
CA THR A 344 -83.79 8.54 56.87
C THR A 344 -83.09 8.45 58.22
N SER A 345 -81.85 8.89 58.31
CA SER A 345 -81.10 9.05 59.57
C SER A 345 -80.57 10.48 59.69
N ARG A 346 -80.54 11.02 60.91
CA ARG A 346 -80.04 12.36 61.25
C ARG A 346 -78.77 12.21 62.08
N TYR A 347 -77.74 13.03 61.81
CA TYR A 347 -76.46 13.00 62.51
C TYR A 347 -76.18 14.33 63.23
N LYS A 348 -75.41 14.26 64.33
CA LYS A 348 -74.86 15.42 65.07
C LYS A 348 -73.35 15.22 65.18
N VAL A 349 -72.56 16.16 64.68
CA VAL A 349 -71.09 16.12 64.73
C VAL A 349 -70.63 16.71 66.07
N THR A 350 -69.68 16.06 66.74
CA THR A 350 -68.93 16.62 67.89
C THR A 350 -67.59 17.18 67.41
N GLU A 351 -67.02 18.12 68.16
CA GLU A 351 -65.91 19.03 67.77
C GLU A 351 -64.66 18.39 67.15
N ASP A 352 -64.44 17.08 67.27
CA ASP A 352 -63.19 16.43 66.88
C ASP A 352 -63.22 15.68 65.52
N GLY A 353 -64.24 15.88 64.68
CA GLY A 353 -64.18 15.55 63.25
C GLY A 353 -63.81 14.11 62.86
N VAL A 354 -64.51 13.09 63.37
CA VAL A 354 -64.24 11.68 63.04
C VAL A 354 -65.35 11.05 62.19
N ASN A 355 -64.92 10.31 61.16
CA ASN A 355 -65.68 9.38 60.31
C ASN A 355 -66.97 8.82 60.94
N VAL A 356 -68.06 8.87 60.18
CA VAL A 356 -69.30 8.17 60.55
C VAL A 356 -69.44 6.91 59.69
N THR A 357 -69.33 5.74 60.33
CA THR A 357 -69.63 4.44 59.73
C THR A 357 -71.06 4.04 60.10
N GLN A 358 -71.88 3.71 59.11
CA GLN A 358 -73.22 3.16 59.32
C GLN A 358 -73.33 1.78 58.67
N ASP A 359 -73.70 0.78 59.46
CA ASP A 359 -73.95 -0.57 58.98
C ASP A 359 -75.44 -0.82 58.74
N VAL A 360 -75.78 -1.30 57.55
CA VAL A 360 -77.13 -1.74 57.18
C VAL A 360 -77.10 -3.23 56.87
N TYR A 361 -77.93 -4.00 57.58
CA TYR A 361 -78.00 -5.45 57.42
C TYR A 361 -79.22 -5.84 56.57
N VAL A 362 -78.99 -6.59 55.50
CA VAL A 362 -80.05 -7.10 54.63
C VAL A 362 -79.97 -8.62 54.57
N LYS A 363 -81.08 -9.31 54.84
CA LYS A 363 -81.17 -10.78 54.83
C LYS A 363 -81.81 -11.27 53.54
N VAL A 364 -81.09 -12.07 52.75
CA VAL A 364 -81.62 -12.72 51.53
C VAL A 364 -81.18 -14.18 51.51
N ASN A 365 -82.13 -15.11 51.38
CA ASN A 365 -81.88 -16.56 51.31
C ASN A 365 -80.85 -17.10 52.32
N TYR A 366 -81.07 -16.81 53.62
CA TYR A 366 -80.27 -17.30 54.75
C TYR A 366 -78.82 -16.79 54.85
N LYS A 367 -78.35 -15.93 53.93
CA LYS A 367 -77.13 -15.13 54.11
C LYS A 367 -77.48 -13.72 54.63
N ILE A 368 -76.67 -13.20 55.55
CA ILE A 368 -76.74 -11.81 56.03
C ILE A 368 -75.69 -11.02 55.26
N TYR A 369 -76.13 -9.97 54.58
CA TYR A 369 -75.25 -9.04 53.89
C TYR A 369 -75.15 -7.77 54.73
N THR A 370 -73.93 -7.39 55.10
CA THR A 370 -73.65 -6.14 55.79
C THR A 370 -73.19 -5.13 54.76
N TYR A 371 -73.88 -4.00 54.68
CA TYR A 371 -73.47 -2.85 53.88
C TYR A 371 -72.97 -1.78 54.83
N SER A 372 -71.66 -1.60 54.88
CA SER A 372 -71.03 -0.55 55.66
C SER A 372 -70.85 0.67 54.77
N PHE A 373 -71.47 1.78 55.15
CA PHE A 373 -71.31 3.07 54.49
C PHE A 373 -70.39 3.94 55.33
N SER A 374 -69.24 4.29 54.77
CA SER A 374 -68.33 5.27 55.35
C SER A 374 -68.52 6.59 54.63
N TYR A 375 -68.97 7.62 55.35
CA TYR A 375 -69.05 8.97 54.82
C TYR A 375 -67.78 9.72 55.20
N SER A 376 -66.90 9.89 54.23
CA SER A 376 -65.83 10.90 54.26
C SER A 376 -66.29 12.07 53.39
N MET A 377 -66.01 13.30 53.81
CA MET A 377 -66.33 14.49 53.00
C MET A 377 -65.51 14.55 51.69
N ASP A 378 -64.55 13.64 51.50
CA ASP A 378 -63.57 13.63 50.40
C ASP A 378 -63.79 12.53 49.35
N SER A 379 -64.96 11.91 49.23
CA SER A 379 -65.18 10.85 48.21
C SER A 379 -66.55 10.93 47.53
N VAL A 380 -66.55 11.25 46.24
CA VAL A 380 -67.72 11.13 45.35
C VAL A 380 -67.69 9.75 44.67
N MET A 381 -67.90 8.69 45.45
CA MET A 381 -68.52 7.39 45.12
C MET A 381 -68.24 6.40 46.26
N PRO A 382 -69.23 5.61 46.75
CA PRO A 382 -69.01 4.63 47.81
C PRO A 382 -68.20 3.42 47.30
N GLU A 383 -67.19 3.02 48.06
CA GLU A 383 -66.46 1.76 47.84
C GLU A 383 -67.30 0.59 48.39
N VAL A 384 -67.59 -0.39 47.53
CA VAL A 384 -68.37 -1.59 47.89
C VAL A 384 -67.41 -2.76 48.05
N SER A 385 -67.10 -3.13 49.28
CA SER A 385 -66.33 -4.34 49.60
C SER A 385 -67.28 -5.50 49.91
N LEU A 386 -67.32 -6.51 49.03
CA LEU A 386 -67.98 -7.80 49.27
C LEU A 386 -67.05 -8.67 50.14
N VAL A 387 -67.52 -9.10 51.31
CA VAL A 387 -66.84 -10.12 52.13
C VAL A 387 -67.81 -11.29 52.33
N ASP A 388 -67.49 -12.44 51.75
CA ASP A 388 -68.23 -13.70 51.98
C ASP A 388 -67.70 -14.29 53.31
N PHE A 389 -68.57 -14.43 54.30
CA PHE A 389 -68.25 -15.14 55.53
C PHE A 389 -68.77 -16.56 55.40
N ASP A 390 -67.87 -17.53 55.36
CA ASP A 390 -68.23 -18.94 55.50
C ASP A 390 -68.64 -19.21 56.95
N ALA A 391 -69.74 -19.94 57.13
CA ALA A 391 -70.46 -19.99 58.41
C ALA A 391 -69.91 -21.01 59.42
N ASP A 392 -68.77 -21.66 59.12
CA ASP A 392 -68.27 -22.81 59.88
C ASP A 392 -66.87 -22.62 60.51
N ALA A 393 -66.36 -21.39 60.66
CA ALA A 393 -65.08 -21.14 61.33
C ALA A 393 -65.22 -21.14 62.87
N ASP A 394 -64.79 -22.22 63.53
CA ASP A 394 -64.59 -22.27 64.99
C ASP A 394 -63.63 -21.14 65.44
N CYS A 395 -64.14 -20.19 66.23
CA CYS A 395 -63.38 -19.04 66.73
C CYS A 395 -62.70 -19.35 68.09
N TYR A 396 -61.45 -18.95 68.29
CA TYR A 396 -60.80 -18.94 69.61
C TYR A 396 -60.54 -17.50 70.10
N LEU A 397 -60.68 -17.30 71.41
CA LEU A 397 -60.48 -16.02 72.11
C LEU A 397 -59.12 -16.04 72.81
N ASP A 398 -58.23 -15.13 72.44
CA ASP A 398 -56.94 -14.92 73.10
C ASP A 398 -56.85 -13.45 73.57
N GLN A 399 -56.71 -13.23 74.88
CA GLN A 399 -56.66 -11.89 75.47
C GLN A 399 -55.71 -11.81 76.67
N ILE A 400 -55.04 -10.66 76.78
CA ILE A 400 -54.20 -10.27 77.92
C ILE A 400 -54.93 -9.16 78.69
N LEU A 401 -55.24 -9.41 79.96
CA LEU A 401 -55.83 -8.40 80.85
C LEU A 401 -54.74 -7.81 81.76
N ASN A 402 -54.49 -6.50 81.62
CA ASN A 402 -53.65 -5.75 82.53
C ASN A 402 -54.49 -5.20 83.68
N ILE A 403 -54.38 -5.81 84.86
CA ILE A 403 -55.06 -5.35 86.07
C ILE A 403 -53.99 -4.93 87.09
N THR A 404 -53.89 -3.63 87.37
CA THR A 404 -52.78 -3.02 88.14
C THR A 404 -53.08 -2.80 89.62
N GLU A 405 -53.98 -3.58 90.24
CA GLU A 405 -54.30 -3.46 91.67
C GLU A 405 -53.78 -4.65 92.50
N ASP A 406 -52.91 -4.38 93.48
CA ASP A 406 -52.27 -5.37 94.37
C ASP A 406 -53.23 -6.14 95.33
N ASN A 407 -54.53 -5.86 95.27
CA ASN A 407 -55.55 -6.36 96.20
C ASN A 407 -56.52 -7.40 95.64
N ILE A 408 -56.20 -8.02 94.50
CA ILE A 408 -57.04 -9.04 93.87
C ILE A 408 -56.74 -10.43 94.45
N LYS A 409 -57.80 -11.21 94.72
CA LYS A 409 -57.74 -12.58 95.25
C LYS A 409 -57.99 -13.64 94.17
N LYS A 410 -58.89 -13.37 93.24
CA LYS A 410 -59.33 -14.32 92.21
C LYS A 410 -60.00 -13.59 91.05
N VAL A 411 -59.71 -13.99 89.81
CA VAL A 411 -60.40 -13.54 88.59
C VAL A 411 -61.12 -14.74 87.97
N GLU A 412 -62.36 -14.58 87.53
CA GLU A 412 -63.16 -15.61 86.86
C GLU A 412 -63.75 -15.10 85.55
N LEU A 413 -63.66 -15.93 84.51
CA LEU A 413 -64.40 -15.73 83.27
C LEU A 413 -65.63 -16.63 83.26
N ILE A 414 -66.76 -16.07 82.88
CA ILE A 414 -68.03 -16.78 82.74
C ILE A 414 -68.60 -16.48 81.35
N ILE A 415 -68.77 -17.51 80.52
CA ILE A 415 -69.47 -17.40 79.22
C ILE A 415 -70.88 -17.95 79.38
N ARG A 416 -71.86 -17.22 78.87
CA ARG A 416 -73.28 -17.53 78.93
C ARG A 416 -73.93 -17.50 77.56
N ASP A 417 -75.01 -18.26 77.40
CA ASP A 417 -75.95 -18.06 76.28
C ASP A 417 -76.89 -16.86 76.51
N ASN A 418 -77.70 -16.54 75.52
CA ASN A 418 -78.71 -15.47 75.58
C ASN A 418 -79.86 -15.73 76.57
N ARG A 419 -79.90 -16.90 77.21
CA ARG A 419 -80.81 -17.26 78.32
C ARG A 419 -80.12 -17.23 79.67
N ALA A 420 -78.89 -16.69 79.71
CA ALA A 420 -78.02 -16.56 80.87
C ALA A 420 -77.51 -17.89 81.48
N ASN A 421 -77.64 -19.02 80.76
CA ASN A 421 -77.06 -20.29 81.18
C ASN A 421 -75.55 -20.23 81.07
N ILE A 422 -74.83 -20.62 82.12
CA ILE A 422 -73.36 -20.65 82.11
C ILE A 422 -72.89 -21.84 81.25
N LEU A 423 -72.25 -21.54 80.13
CA LEU A 423 -71.66 -22.52 79.23
C LEU A 423 -70.23 -22.86 79.63
N VAL A 424 -69.46 -21.87 80.10
CA VAL A 424 -68.09 -22.03 80.60
C VAL A 424 -67.89 -21.12 81.81
N GLN A 425 -67.30 -21.64 82.90
CA GLN A 425 -66.81 -20.84 84.01
C GLN A 425 -65.42 -21.33 84.40
N ARG A 426 -64.44 -20.42 84.43
CA ARG A 426 -63.05 -20.77 84.73
C ARG A 426 -62.40 -19.71 85.62
N GLU A 427 -61.67 -20.15 86.64
CA GLU A 427 -60.78 -19.28 87.39
C GLU A 427 -59.50 -19.01 86.61
N ILE A 428 -58.98 -17.81 86.73
CA ILE A 428 -57.76 -17.34 86.05
C ILE A 428 -56.79 -16.86 87.12
N TYR A 429 -55.55 -17.34 87.03
CA TYR A 429 -54.48 -17.04 87.97
C TYR A 429 -53.45 -16.11 87.31
N PRO A 430 -52.77 -15.25 88.10
CA PRO A 430 -51.77 -14.33 87.56
C PRO A 430 -50.50 -15.09 87.16
N GLU A 431 -49.85 -14.61 86.10
CA GLU A 431 -48.48 -14.99 85.74
C GLU A 431 -47.46 -14.29 86.67
N VAL A 432 -46.18 -14.69 86.55
CA VAL A 432 -45.10 -14.30 87.48
C VAL A 432 -44.88 -12.78 87.55
N ASP A 433 -45.35 -12.02 86.55
CA ASP A 433 -45.21 -10.57 86.43
C ASP A 433 -46.48 -9.77 86.81
N GLY A 434 -47.52 -10.45 87.31
CA GLY A 434 -48.77 -9.82 87.76
C GLY A 434 -49.86 -9.66 86.69
N ARG A 435 -49.66 -10.16 85.48
CA ARG A 435 -50.69 -10.15 84.41
C ARG A 435 -51.55 -11.41 84.42
N TYR A 436 -52.77 -11.31 83.89
CA TYR A 436 -53.69 -12.45 83.77
C TYR A 436 -53.90 -12.82 82.30
N HIS A 437 -53.51 -14.05 81.93
CA HIS A 437 -53.67 -14.61 80.59
C HIS A 437 -54.93 -15.49 80.50
N LEU A 438 -55.72 -15.30 79.45
CA LEU A 438 -57.03 -15.93 79.30
C LEU A 438 -57.07 -16.76 78.02
N ARG A 439 -57.04 -18.09 78.16
CA ARG A 439 -57.07 -19.05 77.05
C ARG A 439 -58.21 -20.06 77.22
N ILE A 440 -59.03 -20.24 76.17
CA ILE A 440 -60.08 -21.25 76.10
C ILE A 440 -59.76 -22.22 74.97
N ASP A 441 -59.37 -23.45 75.32
CA ASP A 441 -58.92 -24.49 74.38
C ASP A 441 -60.03 -25.42 73.87
N LYS A 442 -61.31 -25.03 74.00
CA LYS A 442 -62.45 -25.90 73.65
C LYS A 442 -63.51 -25.12 72.89
N SER A 443 -64.00 -25.65 71.78
CA SER A 443 -65.12 -25.05 71.04
C SER A 443 -66.38 -25.01 71.93
N VAL A 444 -67.04 -23.85 71.97
CA VAL A 444 -68.28 -23.64 72.73
C VAL A 444 -69.39 -23.33 71.74
N THR A 445 -70.19 -24.34 71.41
CA THR A 445 -71.33 -24.19 70.50
C THR A 445 -72.61 -23.89 71.28
N ALA A 446 -73.39 -22.89 70.83
CA ALA A 446 -74.68 -22.57 71.43
C ALA A 446 -75.68 -23.75 71.26
N PRO A 447 -76.54 -24.10 72.24
CA PRO A 447 -77.27 -25.37 72.22
C PRO A 447 -78.37 -25.56 71.16
N SER A 448 -78.62 -24.63 70.22
CA SER A 448 -79.55 -24.87 69.10
C SER A 448 -79.38 -23.85 67.98
N GLY A 449 -78.94 -24.26 66.79
CA GLY A 449 -78.64 -23.37 65.66
C GLY A 449 -79.81 -22.54 65.12
N LYS A 450 -80.06 -21.36 65.71
CA LYS A 450 -80.87 -20.27 65.12
C LYS A 450 -80.10 -18.94 65.17
N SER A 451 -80.27 -18.11 64.13
CA SER A 451 -79.44 -16.92 63.83
C SER A 451 -79.64 -15.69 64.76
N SER A 452 -79.98 -15.87 66.04
CA SER A 452 -80.17 -14.76 66.99
C SER A 452 -79.61 -15.03 68.40
N ASP A 453 -78.76 -16.04 68.57
CA ASP A 453 -78.21 -16.40 69.87
C ASP A 453 -76.82 -15.77 70.06
N TYR A 454 -76.76 -14.60 70.72
CA TYR A 454 -75.50 -13.99 71.15
C TYR A 454 -74.94 -14.72 72.38
N LEU A 455 -73.63 -14.97 72.39
CA LEU A 455 -72.90 -15.38 73.59
C LEU A 455 -72.48 -14.14 74.39
N TYR A 456 -72.71 -14.17 75.70
CA TYR A 456 -72.33 -13.10 76.62
C TYR A 456 -71.17 -13.60 77.48
N TYR A 457 -70.14 -12.78 77.69
CA TYR A 457 -69.08 -13.09 78.64
C TYR A 457 -69.09 -12.07 79.78
N ASP A 458 -68.93 -12.57 81.01
CA ASP A 458 -68.70 -11.79 82.22
C ASP A 458 -67.27 -12.05 82.70
N ILE A 459 -66.54 -11.00 83.07
CA ILE A 459 -65.31 -11.13 83.85
C ILE A 459 -65.61 -10.68 85.28
N LYS A 460 -65.40 -11.57 86.24
CA LYS A 460 -65.57 -11.29 87.67
C LYS A 460 -64.21 -11.19 88.34
N VAL A 461 -63.98 -10.08 89.04
CA VAL A 461 -62.79 -9.88 89.87
C VAL A 461 -63.23 -9.88 91.33
N THR A 462 -62.61 -10.72 92.14
CA THR A 462 -62.80 -10.79 93.59
C THR A 462 -61.58 -10.22 94.28
N ASP A 463 -61.77 -9.22 95.12
CA ASP A 463 -60.68 -8.68 95.94
C ASP A 463 -60.32 -9.58 97.14
N LYS A 464 -59.24 -9.27 97.85
CA LYS A 464 -58.79 -10.00 99.06
C LYS A 464 -59.79 -9.95 100.22
N ALA A 465 -60.73 -9.00 100.22
CA ALA A 465 -61.81 -8.89 101.21
C ALA A 465 -63.06 -9.74 100.87
N GLY A 466 -63.14 -10.29 99.65
CA GLY A 466 -64.23 -11.16 99.21
C GLY A 466 -65.46 -10.40 98.68
N LEU A 467 -65.32 -9.12 98.35
CA LEU A 467 -66.39 -8.29 97.77
C LEU A 467 -66.37 -8.36 96.23
N TRP A 468 -67.56 -8.38 95.63
CA TRP A 468 -67.76 -8.50 94.17
C TRP A 468 -67.90 -7.12 93.52
N ASN A 469 -67.16 -6.86 92.45
CA ASN A 469 -67.41 -5.71 91.57
C ASN A 469 -67.79 -6.17 90.15
N TYR A 470 -68.95 -5.70 89.65
CA TYR A 470 -69.37 -5.82 88.25
C TYR A 470 -68.96 -4.52 87.53
N GLY A 471 -67.91 -4.57 86.71
CA GLY A 471 -67.49 -3.44 85.91
C GLY A 471 -68.13 -3.46 84.52
N LEU A 472 -69.31 -2.86 84.35
CA LEU A 472 -69.78 -2.38 83.03
C LEU A 472 -69.14 -1.02 82.77
N GLY A 473 -67.84 -1.00 82.50
CA GLY A 473 -67.10 0.15 82.00
C GLY A 473 -66.65 -0.12 80.57
N ASN A 474 -66.71 0.88 79.69
CA ASN A 474 -66.36 0.77 78.27
C ASN A 474 -64.93 0.24 78.07
N TYR A 475 -64.79 -1.06 77.77
CA TYR A 475 -63.57 -1.65 77.24
C TYR A 475 -63.85 -2.01 75.77
N GLN A 476 -63.29 -1.25 74.83
CA GLN A 476 -63.35 -1.61 73.41
C GLN A 476 -62.55 -2.90 73.19
N LEU A 477 -63.24 -3.90 72.66
CA LEU A 477 -62.72 -5.24 72.38
C LEU A 477 -62.17 -5.28 70.95
N GLY A 478 -60.85 -5.26 70.78
CA GLY A 478 -60.22 -5.56 69.49
C GLY A 478 -59.89 -7.06 69.41
N VAL A 479 -60.50 -7.77 68.46
CA VAL A 479 -60.16 -9.18 68.14
C VAL A 479 -59.20 -9.16 66.95
N HIS A 480 -57.96 -9.61 67.14
CA HIS A 480 -57.02 -9.85 66.03
C HIS A 480 -57.06 -11.31 65.61
N VAL A 481 -57.77 -11.60 64.52
CA VAL A 481 -57.70 -12.90 63.83
C VAL A 481 -56.65 -12.80 62.73
N TYR A 482 -55.69 -13.73 62.70
CA TYR A 482 -54.75 -13.87 61.59
C TYR A 482 -55.17 -15.09 60.75
N PRO A 483 -55.98 -14.92 59.69
CA PRO A 483 -56.23 -16.02 58.78
C PRO A 483 -54.93 -16.38 58.03
N ILE A 484 -54.66 -17.69 57.87
CA ILE A 484 -53.52 -18.21 57.08
C ILE A 484 -53.54 -17.62 55.66
N SER A 485 -54.72 -17.31 55.11
CA SER A 485 -54.89 -16.64 53.81
C SER A 485 -54.21 -15.27 53.72
N ARG A 486 -54.07 -14.52 54.82
CA ARG A 486 -53.40 -13.20 54.82
C ARG A 486 -51.87 -13.29 54.84
N MET A 487 -51.26 -14.47 55.00
CA MET A 487 -49.81 -14.62 54.84
C MET A 487 -49.41 -14.67 53.36
N TYR A 488 -50.28 -15.21 52.50
CA TYR A 488 -50.09 -15.21 51.05
C TYR A 488 -50.27 -13.80 50.47
N ASP A 489 -51.26 -13.05 50.95
CA ASP A 489 -51.53 -11.68 50.51
C ASP A 489 -50.33 -10.73 50.67
N LYS A 490 -49.37 -11.00 51.59
CA LYS A 490 -48.16 -10.17 51.72
C LYS A 490 -47.04 -10.50 50.73
N ILE A 491 -47.01 -11.71 50.17
CA ILE A 491 -46.03 -12.09 49.15
C ILE A 491 -46.53 -11.70 47.75
N THR A 492 -47.85 -11.66 47.56
CA THR A 492 -48.47 -11.50 46.24
C THR A 492 -49.56 -10.42 46.17
N ASP A 493 -49.57 -9.39 47.02
CA ASP A 493 -50.50 -8.26 46.85
C ASP A 493 -50.22 -7.58 45.50
N GLY A 494 -51.01 -7.96 44.48
CA GLY A 494 -50.88 -7.52 43.09
C GLY A 494 -50.38 -8.55 42.07
N GLY A 495 -49.99 -9.78 42.45
CA GLY A 495 -49.53 -10.80 41.49
C GLY A 495 -48.15 -10.55 40.85
N ILE A 496 -47.24 -9.89 41.58
CA ILE A 496 -46.00 -9.32 41.02
C ILE A 496 -44.79 -10.27 41.08
N LEU A 497 -44.68 -11.18 42.06
CA LEU A 497 -43.53 -12.08 42.20
C LEU A 497 -43.78 -13.45 41.55
N SER A 498 -43.02 -13.75 40.50
CA SER A 498 -43.12 -14.94 39.66
C SER A 498 -41.71 -15.46 39.31
N GLU A 499 -41.60 -16.66 38.74
CA GLU A 499 -40.30 -17.16 38.23
C GLU A 499 -39.64 -16.23 37.22
N THR A 500 -40.41 -15.37 36.56
CA THR A 500 -39.93 -14.39 35.57
C THR A 500 -39.64 -13.02 36.13
N THR A 501 -39.97 -12.73 37.40
CA THR A 501 -39.84 -11.38 38.00
C THR A 501 -39.12 -11.36 39.33
N VAL A 502 -38.82 -12.53 39.92
CA VAL A 502 -38.11 -12.64 41.20
C VAL A 502 -36.63 -12.28 41.04
N THR A 503 -36.09 -11.50 41.99
CA THR A 503 -34.71 -10.99 42.00
C THR A 503 -33.97 -11.36 43.28
N SER A 504 -32.65 -11.09 43.35
CA SER A 504 -31.84 -11.35 44.55
C SER A 504 -32.24 -10.49 45.77
N ASP A 505 -32.84 -9.30 45.56
CA ASP A 505 -33.39 -8.46 46.64
C ASP A 505 -34.55 -9.16 47.38
N ASP A 506 -35.28 -10.06 46.71
CA ASP A 506 -36.42 -10.79 47.27
C ASP A 506 -36.00 -11.97 48.17
N ARG A 507 -34.73 -12.41 48.09
CA ARG A 507 -34.20 -13.61 48.75
C ARG A 507 -34.47 -13.62 50.24
N GLN A 508 -34.14 -12.54 50.94
CA GLN A 508 -34.29 -12.46 52.40
C GLN A 508 -35.77 -12.53 52.83
N ALA A 509 -36.65 -11.90 52.06
CA ALA A 509 -38.09 -11.93 52.32
C ALA A 509 -38.65 -13.33 52.10
N LEU A 510 -38.25 -14.02 51.03
CA LEU A 510 -38.63 -15.39 50.73
C LEU A 510 -38.10 -16.40 51.75
N GLU A 511 -36.83 -16.31 52.15
CA GLU A 511 -36.21 -17.17 53.17
C GLU A 511 -36.87 -16.98 54.55
N THR A 512 -37.13 -15.72 54.94
CA THR A 512 -37.85 -15.40 56.18
C THR A 512 -39.26 -15.98 56.16
N THR A 513 -39.91 -15.94 55.01
CA THR A 513 -41.28 -16.44 54.84
C THR A 513 -41.31 -17.96 54.84
N LEU A 514 -40.39 -18.62 54.14
CA LEU A 514 -40.21 -20.08 54.17
C LEU A 514 -39.93 -20.57 55.60
N ALA A 515 -39.09 -19.88 56.35
CA ALA A 515 -38.80 -20.21 57.75
C ALA A 515 -40.04 -20.07 58.64
N LYS A 516 -40.88 -19.05 58.41
CA LYS A 516 -42.17 -18.90 59.10
C LYS A 516 -43.11 -20.07 58.78
N TYR A 517 -43.30 -20.42 57.51
CA TYR A 517 -44.12 -21.57 57.11
C TYR A 517 -43.64 -22.88 57.74
N LYS A 518 -42.32 -23.16 57.70
CA LYS A 518 -41.72 -24.35 58.33
C LYS A 518 -41.83 -24.38 59.86
N SER A 519 -41.94 -23.22 60.51
CA SER A 519 -42.07 -23.10 61.97
C SER A 519 -43.51 -23.23 62.48
N LEU A 520 -44.50 -23.24 61.58
CA LEU A 520 -45.90 -23.39 61.97
C LEU A 520 -46.10 -24.77 62.62
N PRO A 521 -46.70 -24.85 63.82
CA PRO A 521 -46.95 -26.11 64.49
C PRO A 521 -48.06 -26.86 63.75
N VAL A 522 -47.69 -27.74 62.84
CA VAL A 522 -48.60 -28.69 62.18
C VAL A 522 -48.94 -29.82 63.16
N GLY A 523 -49.60 -29.47 64.26
CA GLY A 523 -50.09 -30.42 65.27
C GLY A 523 -51.28 -31.23 64.74
N SER A 524 -51.70 -32.24 65.51
CA SER A 524 -52.80 -33.18 65.20
C SER A 524 -54.21 -32.57 65.02
N GLY A 525 -54.31 -31.24 64.89
CA GLY A 525 -55.55 -30.48 64.70
C GLY A 525 -55.62 -29.65 63.41
N ALA A 526 -54.58 -29.62 62.56
CA ALA A 526 -54.66 -29.00 61.23
C ALA A 526 -55.37 -29.94 60.24
N SER A 527 -56.30 -29.42 59.43
CA SER A 527 -56.97 -30.21 58.40
C SER A 527 -55.97 -30.65 57.32
N ASP A 528 -56.25 -31.76 56.63
CA ASP A 528 -55.34 -32.24 55.57
C ASP A 528 -55.23 -31.23 54.41
N GLU A 529 -56.30 -30.48 54.12
CA GLU A 529 -56.30 -29.37 53.15
C GLU A 529 -55.34 -28.24 53.56
N GLN A 530 -55.25 -27.89 54.85
CA GLN A 530 -54.32 -26.88 55.34
C GLN A 530 -52.85 -27.35 55.25
N LYS A 531 -52.59 -28.65 55.42
CA LYS A 531 -51.25 -29.22 55.25
C LYS A 531 -50.82 -29.22 53.79
N GLU A 532 -51.73 -29.55 52.88
CA GLU A 532 -51.50 -29.53 51.43
C GLU A 532 -51.25 -28.10 50.93
N GLU A 533 -51.97 -27.11 51.46
CA GLU A 533 -51.78 -25.71 51.10
C GLU A 533 -50.43 -25.14 51.59
N ILE A 534 -50.00 -25.48 52.81
CA ILE A 534 -48.67 -25.12 53.33
C ILE A 534 -47.56 -25.76 52.47
N ASP A 535 -47.66 -27.06 52.16
CA ASP A 535 -46.70 -27.76 51.31
C ASP A 535 -46.62 -27.17 49.88
N PHE A 536 -47.75 -26.75 49.31
CA PHE A 536 -47.80 -26.07 48.02
C PHE A 536 -47.03 -24.75 48.02
N TYR A 537 -47.21 -23.90 49.04
CA TYR A 537 -46.50 -22.62 49.14
C TYR A 537 -45.02 -22.80 49.46
N GLU A 538 -44.65 -23.76 50.31
CA GLU A 538 -43.24 -24.09 50.54
C GLU A 538 -42.53 -24.47 49.24
N LYS A 539 -43.17 -25.27 48.37
CA LYS A 539 -42.63 -25.65 47.05
C LYS A 539 -42.50 -24.47 46.10
N ILE A 540 -43.47 -23.56 46.06
CA ILE A 540 -43.39 -22.35 45.23
C ILE A 540 -42.24 -21.45 45.70
N ILE A 541 -42.16 -21.16 47.00
CA ILE A 541 -41.11 -20.31 47.57
C ILE A 541 -39.73 -20.94 47.32
N GLN A 542 -39.60 -22.26 47.50
CA GLN A 542 -38.35 -22.97 47.20
C GLN A 542 -37.98 -22.87 45.71
N LYS A 543 -38.95 -23.02 44.80
CA LYS A 543 -38.70 -22.88 43.35
C LYS A 543 -38.22 -21.48 42.97
N LEU A 544 -38.76 -20.43 43.59
CA LEU A 544 -38.32 -19.05 43.40
C LEU A 544 -36.89 -18.83 43.93
N LEU A 545 -36.58 -19.36 45.12
CA LEU A 545 -35.22 -19.32 45.70
C LEU A 545 -34.20 -20.09 44.84
N ASP A 546 -34.61 -21.21 44.24
CA ASP A 546 -33.78 -21.99 43.32
C ASP A 546 -33.49 -21.19 42.03
N LYS A 547 -34.48 -20.46 41.49
CA LYS A 547 -34.29 -19.55 40.34
C LYS A 547 -33.33 -18.41 40.68
N ILE A 548 -33.49 -17.74 41.83
CA ILE A 548 -32.54 -16.71 42.31
C ILE A 548 -31.12 -17.30 42.36
N SER A 549 -30.97 -18.47 42.97
CA SER A 549 -29.66 -19.12 43.12
C SER A 549 -29.02 -19.51 41.77
N ALA A 550 -29.83 -19.90 40.78
CA ALA A 550 -29.36 -20.18 39.43
C ALA A 550 -28.86 -18.91 38.72
N VAL A 551 -29.61 -17.79 38.83
CA VAL A 551 -29.23 -16.50 38.24
C VAL A 551 -27.95 -15.96 38.89
N GLU A 552 -27.85 -15.97 40.22
CA GLU A 552 -26.64 -15.54 40.93
C GLU A 552 -25.40 -16.37 40.54
N LYS A 553 -25.58 -17.68 40.32
CA LYS A 553 -24.50 -18.55 39.85
C LYS A 553 -24.02 -18.16 38.46
N GLU A 554 -24.93 -17.91 37.52
CA GLU A 554 -24.59 -17.50 36.15
C GLU A 554 -23.88 -16.13 36.14
N ILE A 555 -24.36 -15.15 36.93
CA ILE A 555 -23.69 -13.85 37.12
C ILE A 555 -22.26 -14.04 37.63
N LYS A 556 -22.08 -14.94 38.60
CA LYS A 556 -20.76 -15.23 39.16
C LYS A 556 -19.83 -15.82 38.10
N GLU A 557 -20.28 -16.79 37.32
CA GLU A 557 -19.47 -17.39 36.24
C GLU A 557 -19.08 -16.35 35.18
N ILE A 558 -19.95 -15.39 34.86
CA ILE A 558 -19.63 -14.27 33.95
C ILE A 558 -18.57 -13.35 34.54
N ARG A 559 -18.68 -12.99 35.82
CA ARG A 559 -17.68 -12.14 36.50
C ARG A 559 -16.34 -12.84 36.61
N ASP A 560 -16.33 -14.10 37.03
CA ASP A 560 -15.10 -14.91 37.14
C ASP A 560 -14.39 -15.01 35.77
N PHE A 561 -15.13 -15.13 34.66
CA PHE A 561 -14.56 -15.10 33.31
C PHE A 561 -14.01 -13.72 32.92
N HIS A 562 -14.76 -12.65 33.21
CA HIS A 562 -14.32 -11.28 32.93
C HIS A 562 -13.03 -10.96 33.70
N ASP A 563 -12.98 -11.27 35.00
CA ASP A 563 -11.81 -11.02 35.86
C ASP A 563 -10.58 -11.86 35.45
N ALA A 564 -10.80 -13.07 34.92
CA ALA A 564 -9.73 -13.91 34.39
C ALA A 564 -9.26 -13.47 32.99
N THR A 565 -10.08 -12.71 32.26
CA THR A 565 -9.78 -12.22 30.92
C THR A 565 -9.14 -10.84 31.02
N ASP A 566 -7.84 -10.74 30.71
CA ASP A 566 -7.22 -9.43 30.53
C ASP A 566 -7.83 -8.79 29.27
N THR A 567 -8.84 -7.93 29.45
CA THR A 567 -9.59 -7.30 28.35
C THR A 567 -8.68 -6.48 27.45
N ASN A 568 -7.49 -6.09 27.91
CA ASN A 568 -6.52 -5.36 27.10
C ASN A 568 -5.57 -6.26 26.30
N LYS A 569 -5.71 -7.60 26.39
CA LYS A 569 -4.84 -8.59 25.71
C LYS A 569 -5.61 -9.72 25.03
N VAL A 570 -6.85 -9.45 24.67
CA VAL A 570 -7.70 -10.45 24.02
C VAL A 570 -7.21 -10.72 22.60
N THR A 571 -6.85 -11.96 22.29
CA THR A 571 -6.38 -12.36 20.94
C THR A 571 -7.44 -13.08 20.12
N THR A 572 -7.15 -13.31 18.83
CA THR A 572 -8.02 -14.04 17.89
C THR A 572 -8.37 -15.46 18.33
N ASP A 573 -7.51 -16.14 19.09
CA ASP A 573 -7.78 -17.48 19.65
C ASP A 573 -8.93 -17.45 20.68
N GLN A 574 -9.10 -16.34 21.38
CA GLN A 574 -10.10 -16.15 22.42
C GLN A 574 -11.45 -15.65 21.86
N MET A 575 -11.50 -15.28 20.58
CA MET A 575 -12.67 -14.71 19.91
C MET A 575 -13.92 -15.59 20.05
N ALA A 576 -13.79 -16.90 19.85
CA ALA A 576 -14.93 -17.83 19.93
C ALA A 576 -15.48 -17.94 21.36
N ALA A 577 -14.60 -17.94 22.37
CA ALA A 577 -14.99 -18.00 23.77
C ALA A 577 -15.73 -16.71 24.19
N ILE A 578 -15.21 -15.54 23.80
CA ILE A 578 -15.84 -14.25 24.11
C ILE A 578 -17.20 -14.12 23.44
N LYS A 579 -17.34 -14.56 22.19
CA LYS A 579 -18.65 -14.58 21.50
C LYS A 579 -19.69 -15.37 22.26
N VAL A 580 -19.33 -16.56 22.76
CA VAL A 580 -20.22 -17.40 23.57
C VAL A 580 -20.59 -16.69 24.86
N PHE A 581 -19.64 -16.03 25.53
CA PHE A 581 -19.89 -15.28 26.75
C PHE A 581 -20.79 -14.06 26.54
N CYS A 582 -20.59 -13.26 25.49
CA CYS A 582 -21.48 -12.15 25.17
C CYS A 582 -22.92 -12.64 24.99
N GLY A 583 -23.13 -13.76 24.28
CA GLY A 583 -24.46 -14.35 24.14
C GLY A 583 -25.09 -14.80 25.47
N ARG A 584 -24.30 -15.31 26.42
CA ARG A 584 -24.80 -15.64 27.78
C ARG A 584 -25.25 -14.38 28.53
N VAL A 585 -24.48 -13.29 28.43
CA VAL A 585 -24.80 -12.01 29.08
C VAL A 585 -26.05 -11.40 28.47
N GLU A 586 -26.18 -11.39 27.14
CA GLU A 586 -27.36 -10.90 26.42
C GLU A 586 -28.63 -11.66 26.85
N ASN A 587 -28.57 -13.01 26.88
CA ASN A 587 -29.70 -13.83 27.33
C ASN A 587 -30.13 -13.49 28.76
N LEU A 588 -29.19 -13.26 29.68
CA LEU A 588 -29.49 -12.86 31.06
C LEU A 588 -30.10 -11.45 31.14
N LEU A 589 -29.61 -10.51 30.32
CA LEU A 589 -30.12 -9.15 30.28
C LEU A 589 -31.54 -9.06 29.70
N GLU A 590 -31.99 -10.06 28.95
CA GLU A 590 -33.39 -10.18 28.50
C GLU A 590 -34.33 -10.72 29.60
N GLU A 591 -33.79 -11.39 30.64
CA GLU A 591 -34.58 -11.86 31.78
C GLU A 591 -34.96 -10.69 32.72
N ASN A 592 -36.14 -10.78 33.35
CA ASN A 592 -36.62 -9.80 34.35
C ASN A 592 -36.28 -10.24 35.79
N ASN A 593 -35.26 -11.09 35.95
CA ASN A 593 -34.84 -11.67 37.23
C ASN A 593 -33.62 -10.98 37.87
N LEU A 594 -33.18 -9.84 37.31
CA LEU A 594 -32.02 -9.09 37.77
C LEU A 594 -32.44 -7.87 38.59
N THR A 595 -31.69 -7.57 39.65
CA THR A 595 -31.77 -6.26 40.32
C THR A 595 -31.24 -5.16 39.40
N SER A 596 -31.58 -3.90 39.68
CA SER A 596 -31.07 -2.75 38.92
C SER A 596 -29.53 -2.66 38.96
N GLY A 597 -28.91 -3.01 40.09
CA GLY A 597 -27.46 -3.03 40.26
C GLY A 597 -26.76 -4.16 39.50
N GLU A 598 -27.33 -5.37 39.50
CA GLU A 598 -26.82 -6.50 38.72
C GLU A 598 -26.92 -6.23 37.22
N ARG A 599 -28.06 -5.70 36.76
CA ARG A 599 -28.28 -5.33 35.36
C ARG A 599 -27.25 -4.31 34.89
N SER A 600 -27.07 -3.21 35.64
CA SER A 600 -26.08 -2.18 35.31
C SER A 600 -24.64 -2.73 35.28
N SER A 601 -24.31 -3.64 36.20
CA SER A 601 -22.98 -4.27 36.23
C SER A 601 -22.75 -5.18 35.01
N LEU A 602 -23.74 -5.99 34.63
CA LEU A 602 -23.67 -6.86 33.46
C LEU A 602 -23.64 -6.08 32.15
N GLU A 603 -24.39 -4.98 32.05
CA GLU A 603 -24.36 -4.09 30.88
C GLU A 603 -22.96 -3.51 30.64
N LYS A 604 -22.28 -3.08 31.71
CA LYS A 604 -20.88 -2.60 31.62
C LYS A 604 -19.92 -3.69 31.16
N ILE A 605 -20.04 -4.90 31.72
CA ILE A 605 -19.23 -6.06 31.30
C ILE A 605 -19.50 -6.39 29.84
N ASN A 606 -20.77 -6.39 29.40
CA ASN A 606 -21.15 -6.68 28.02
C ASN A 606 -20.57 -5.65 27.06
N GLN A 607 -20.68 -4.36 27.38
CA GLN A 607 -20.10 -3.28 26.55
C GLN A 607 -18.59 -3.44 26.41
N ALA A 608 -17.87 -3.74 27.50
CA ALA A 608 -16.43 -3.97 27.46
C ALA A 608 -16.05 -5.19 26.60
N LEU A 609 -16.71 -6.33 26.80
CA LEU A 609 -16.44 -7.56 26.04
C LEU A 609 -16.80 -7.43 24.56
N GLN A 610 -17.91 -6.74 24.24
CA GLN A 610 -18.31 -6.49 22.85
C GLN A 610 -17.33 -5.54 22.14
N ALA A 611 -16.82 -4.51 22.82
CA ALA A 611 -15.81 -3.62 22.25
C ALA A 611 -14.51 -4.37 21.91
N GLU A 612 -14.04 -5.23 22.82
CA GLU A 612 -12.85 -6.05 22.57
C GLU A 612 -13.07 -7.10 21.48
N TYR A 613 -14.24 -7.74 21.47
CA TYR A 613 -14.62 -8.65 20.39
C TYR A 613 -14.62 -7.96 19.02
N ALA A 614 -15.14 -6.73 18.93
CA ALA A 614 -15.14 -5.96 17.69
C ALA A 614 -13.72 -5.66 17.17
N LYS A 615 -12.79 -5.30 18.06
CA LYS A 615 -11.37 -5.10 17.69
C LYS A 615 -10.75 -6.37 17.12
N VAL A 616 -10.93 -7.50 17.80
CA VAL A 616 -10.36 -8.79 17.38
C VAL A 616 -10.95 -9.26 16.04
N VAL A 617 -12.23 -8.97 15.78
CA VAL A 617 -12.84 -9.20 14.46
C VAL A 617 -12.20 -8.32 13.39
N SER A 618 -11.97 -7.03 13.65
CA SER A 618 -11.26 -6.13 12.72
C SER A 618 -9.86 -6.63 12.40
N VAL A 619 -9.08 -7.01 13.43
CA VAL A 619 -7.74 -7.59 13.27
C VAL A 619 -7.76 -8.81 12.37
N LYS A 620 -8.73 -9.71 12.57
CA LYS A 620 -8.84 -10.92 11.74
C LYS A 620 -9.14 -10.58 10.28
N GLN A 621 -10.08 -9.67 10.03
CA GLN A 621 -10.46 -9.26 8.67
C GLN A 621 -9.31 -8.56 7.95
N GLU A 622 -8.66 -7.61 8.60
CA GLU A 622 -7.52 -6.88 8.03
C GLU A 622 -6.34 -7.82 7.72
N LEU A 623 -6.06 -8.81 8.59
CA LEU A 623 -5.03 -9.83 8.31
C LEU A 623 -5.37 -10.71 7.10
N GLU A 624 -6.64 -11.11 6.95
CA GLU A 624 -7.10 -11.89 5.80
C GLU A 624 -6.96 -11.08 4.49
N GLU A 625 -7.26 -9.77 4.52
CA GLU A 625 -7.08 -8.88 3.37
C GLU A 625 -5.60 -8.69 2.99
N ILE A 626 -4.71 -8.54 3.99
CA ILE A 626 -3.25 -8.47 3.75
C ILE A 626 -2.75 -9.79 3.17
N GLU A 627 -3.17 -10.93 3.73
CA GLU A 627 -2.77 -12.26 3.23
C GLU A 627 -3.20 -12.49 1.78
N GLU A 628 -4.40 -12.06 1.41
CA GLU A 628 -4.89 -12.14 0.03
C GLU A 628 -4.04 -11.28 -0.92
N LYS A 629 -3.75 -10.03 -0.54
CA LYS A 629 -2.91 -9.13 -1.34
C LYS A 629 -1.49 -9.68 -1.48
N MET A 630 -0.87 -10.13 -0.39
CA MET A 630 0.46 -10.76 -0.40
C MET A 630 0.49 -11.99 -1.30
N SER A 631 -0.54 -12.83 -1.26
CA SER A 631 -0.64 -14.03 -2.11
C SER A 631 -0.80 -13.73 -3.60
N SER A 632 -1.29 -12.54 -3.95
CA SER A 632 -1.43 -12.08 -5.34
C SER A 632 -0.14 -11.51 -5.94
N MET A 633 0.82 -11.16 -5.09
CA MET A 633 2.09 -10.55 -5.46
C MET A 633 3.23 -11.57 -5.43
N SER A 634 4.27 -11.35 -6.24
CA SER A 634 5.43 -12.22 -6.33
C SER A 634 6.65 -11.40 -6.69
N GLU A 635 7.77 -11.68 -6.01
CA GLU A 635 9.05 -10.98 -6.20
C GLU A 635 9.51 -10.89 -7.65
N ASN A 636 9.19 -11.88 -8.48
CA ASN A 636 9.62 -11.92 -9.88
C ASN A 636 8.64 -11.27 -10.88
N SER A 637 7.51 -10.73 -10.41
CA SER A 637 6.48 -10.14 -11.27
C SER A 637 5.98 -8.77 -10.82
N VAL A 638 6.38 -8.30 -9.64
CA VAL A 638 6.10 -6.94 -9.19
C VAL A 638 6.90 -5.93 -10.01
N THR A 639 6.26 -4.81 -10.33
CA THR A 639 6.81 -3.75 -11.17
C THR A 639 6.75 -2.40 -10.47
N LYS A 640 7.34 -1.37 -11.07
CA LYS A 640 7.28 0.02 -10.56
C LYS A 640 5.86 0.54 -10.32
N ASP A 641 4.89 0.07 -11.11
CA ASP A 641 3.49 0.47 -10.97
C ASP A 641 2.85 -0.08 -9.68
N ASP A 642 3.45 -1.12 -9.09
CA ASP A 642 3.00 -1.77 -7.85
C ASP A 642 3.59 -1.14 -6.59
N LEU A 643 4.57 -0.22 -6.69
CA LEU A 643 5.27 0.37 -5.54
C LEU A 643 4.31 1.03 -4.54
N THR A 644 3.33 1.81 -5.01
CA THR A 644 2.35 2.44 -4.12
C THR A 644 1.49 1.41 -3.38
N ALA A 645 1.21 0.25 -3.99
CA ALA A 645 0.49 -0.83 -3.32
C ALA A 645 1.38 -1.54 -2.28
N LEU A 646 2.66 -1.73 -2.58
CA LEU A 646 3.66 -2.27 -1.65
C LEU A 646 3.89 -1.34 -0.45
N ASP A 647 4.06 -0.04 -0.67
CA ASP A 647 4.20 0.99 0.38
C ASP A 647 2.98 1.00 1.31
N GLN A 648 1.77 0.90 0.73
CA GLN A 648 0.54 0.83 1.50
C GLN A 648 0.46 -0.46 2.31
N LEU A 649 0.83 -1.61 1.74
CA LEU A 649 0.89 -2.89 2.45
C LEU A 649 1.91 -2.85 3.60
N LEU A 650 3.08 -2.26 3.38
CA LEU A 650 4.09 -2.10 4.41
C LEU A 650 3.56 -1.22 5.56
N SER A 651 2.90 -0.11 5.22
CA SER A 651 2.27 0.78 6.19
C SER A 651 1.14 0.09 6.96
N ASP A 652 0.30 -0.68 6.28
CA ASP A 652 -0.80 -1.44 6.89
C ASP A 652 -0.27 -2.48 7.87
N THR A 653 0.75 -3.25 7.48
CA THR A 653 1.37 -4.26 8.36
C THR A 653 2.03 -3.63 9.60
N ILE A 654 2.75 -2.51 9.46
CA ILE A 654 3.34 -1.77 10.59
C ILE A 654 2.27 -1.21 11.51
N ARG A 655 1.22 -0.59 10.94
CA ARG A 655 0.08 -0.06 11.70
C ARG A 655 -0.59 -1.17 12.51
N MET A 656 -0.82 -2.34 11.91
CA MET A 656 -1.43 -3.46 12.63
C MET A 656 -0.58 -3.93 13.81
N GLU A 657 0.75 -4.00 13.65
CA GLU A 657 1.65 -4.36 14.76
C GLU A 657 1.63 -3.33 15.90
N LEU A 658 1.49 -2.04 15.58
CA LEU A 658 1.47 -0.95 16.57
C LEU A 658 0.13 -0.83 17.29
N ASP A 659 -0.96 -0.72 16.53
CA ASP A 659 -2.30 -0.43 17.05
C ASP A 659 -2.94 -1.66 17.71
N TYR A 660 -2.63 -2.86 17.20
CA TYR A 660 -3.29 -4.11 17.60
C TYR A 660 -2.36 -5.13 18.23
N SER A 661 -1.15 -4.73 18.65
CA SER A 661 -0.15 -5.65 19.22
C SER A 661 -0.69 -6.56 20.32
N ASN A 662 -1.55 -6.04 21.19
CA ASN A 662 -2.12 -6.83 22.30
C ASN A 662 -3.32 -7.70 21.88
N HIS A 663 -3.84 -7.51 20.66
CA HIS A 663 -5.00 -8.25 20.13
C HIS A 663 -4.64 -9.33 19.11
N MET A 664 -3.35 -9.53 18.88
CA MET A 664 -2.80 -10.52 17.97
C MET A 664 -2.09 -11.65 18.70
N THR A 665 -2.14 -12.84 18.11
CA THR A 665 -1.29 -13.96 18.56
C THR A 665 0.17 -13.75 18.14
N GLU A 666 1.11 -14.34 18.86
CA GLU A 666 2.54 -14.30 18.50
C GLU A 666 2.81 -14.87 17.10
N LYS A 667 2.01 -15.86 16.66
CA LYS A 667 2.08 -16.40 15.30
C LYS A 667 1.68 -15.35 14.25
N GLN A 668 0.61 -14.60 14.49
CA GLN A 668 0.16 -13.55 13.57
C GLN A 668 1.16 -12.40 13.48
N LYS A 669 1.79 -12.02 14.60
CA LYS A 669 2.87 -11.02 14.60
C LYS A 669 4.06 -11.50 13.77
N ALA A 670 4.48 -12.75 13.96
CA ALA A 670 5.55 -13.33 13.17
C ALA A 670 5.22 -13.36 11.66
N SER A 671 3.96 -13.62 11.29
CA SER A 671 3.49 -13.53 9.91
C SER A 671 3.59 -12.10 9.35
N LEU A 672 3.16 -11.08 10.10
CA LEU A 672 3.31 -9.68 9.69
C LEU A 672 4.78 -9.31 9.44
N GLN A 673 5.69 -9.73 10.31
CA GLN A 673 7.12 -9.44 10.16
C GLN A 673 7.74 -10.13 8.94
N GLU A 674 7.35 -11.37 8.64
CA GLU A 674 7.80 -12.02 7.42
C GLU A 674 7.24 -11.32 6.17
N TRP A 675 5.96 -10.93 6.18
CA TRP A 675 5.39 -10.15 5.07
C TRP A 675 6.05 -8.80 4.88
N GLN A 676 6.37 -8.06 5.95
CA GLN A 676 7.15 -6.81 5.86
C GLN A 676 8.49 -7.05 5.17
N LYS A 677 9.18 -8.14 5.50
CA LYS A 677 10.46 -8.51 4.90
C LYS A 677 10.31 -8.93 3.43
N GLU A 678 9.24 -9.65 3.09
CA GLU A 678 8.90 -9.99 1.70
C GLU A 678 8.59 -8.73 0.87
N ILE A 679 7.84 -7.77 1.42
CA ILE A 679 7.52 -6.49 0.78
C ILE A 679 8.80 -5.69 0.50
N LEU A 680 9.68 -5.53 1.50
CA LEU A 680 10.97 -4.84 1.31
C LEU A 680 11.88 -5.54 0.29
N ALA A 681 11.82 -6.87 0.20
CA ALA A 681 12.55 -7.62 -0.83
C ALA A 681 11.98 -7.35 -2.23
N MET A 682 10.66 -7.26 -2.37
CA MET A 682 9.96 -6.90 -3.60
C MET A 682 10.30 -5.47 -4.06
N GLU A 683 10.27 -4.49 -3.16
CA GLU A 683 10.69 -3.10 -3.45
C GLU A 683 12.15 -3.04 -3.91
N LYS A 684 13.06 -3.70 -3.18
CA LYS A 684 14.47 -3.78 -3.55
C LYS A 684 14.67 -4.43 -4.93
N ARG A 685 13.85 -5.42 -5.28
CA ARG A 685 13.91 -6.09 -6.59
C ARG A 685 13.53 -5.14 -7.73
N ILE A 686 12.53 -4.29 -7.51
CA ILE A 686 12.14 -3.23 -8.45
C ILE A 686 13.27 -2.22 -8.62
N ASP A 687 13.88 -1.76 -7.52
CA ASP A 687 15.01 -0.83 -7.57
C ASP A 687 16.22 -1.42 -8.32
N GLU A 688 16.55 -2.69 -8.07
CA GLU A 688 17.62 -3.38 -8.80
C GLU A 688 17.32 -3.46 -10.30
N ALA A 689 16.07 -3.73 -10.69
CA ALA A 689 15.65 -3.79 -12.08
C ALA A 689 15.77 -2.41 -12.77
N GLU A 690 15.28 -1.35 -12.13
CA GLU A 690 15.35 0.04 -12.64
C GLU A 690 16.81 0.53 -12.75
N ASN A 691 17.64 0.21 -11.76
CA ASN A 691 19.08 0.54 -11.80
C ASN A 691 19.79 -0.19 -12.95
N CYS A 692 19.49 -1.48 -13.17
CA CYS A 692 20.05 -2.23 -14.29
C CYS A 692 19.56 -1.65 -15.63
N LEU A 693 18.28 -1.29 -15.74
CA LEU A 693 17.72 -0.66 -16.93
C LEU A 693 18.41 0.68 -17.21
N SER A 694 18.57 1.53 -16.20
CA SER A 694 19.32 2.79 -16.33
C SER A 694 20.78 2.57 -16.74
N GLY A 695 21.42 1.48 -16.28
CA GLY A 695 22.76 1.09 -16.72
C GLY A 695 22.84 0.77 -18.22
N ILE A 696 21.79 0.18 -18.80
CA ILE A 696 21.69 -0.06 -20.25
C ILE A 696 21.53 1.26 -21.01
N GLY A 697 20.85 2.25 -20.42
CA GLY A 697 20.66 3.58 -21.00
C GLY A 697 21.94 4.34 -21.35
N GLY A 698 23.11 3.86 -20.90
CA GLY A 698 24.41 4.31 -21.43
C GLY A 698 24.53 4.19 -22.95
N ILE A 699 23.73 3.34 -23.61
CA ILE A 699 23.64 3.28 -25.07
C ILE A 699 23.27 4.62 -25.72
N ASP A 700 22.50 5.47 -25.03
CA ASP A 700 22.11 6.79 -25.54
C ASP A 700 23.30 7.77 -25.64
N SER A 701 24.40 7.46 -24.96
CA SER A 701 25.66 8.22 -25.04
C SER A 701 26.58 7.78 -26.17
N ILE A 702 26.30 6.62 -26.78
CA ILE A 702 27.05 6.09 -27.92
C ILE A 702 26.39 6.62 -29.20
N ASP A 703 27.17 7.25 -30.07
CA ASP A 703 26.68 7.68 -31.38
C ASP A 703 26.49 6.47 -32.30
N THR A 704 25.31 5.85 -32.19
CA THR A 704 24.92 4.72 -33.04
C THR A 704 24.90 5.05 -34.54
N GLY A 705 24.92 6.34 -34.92
CA GLY A 705 25.07 6.77 -36.31
C GLY A 705 26.52 6.79 -36.81
N HIS A 706 27.48 6.77 -35.89
CA HIS A 706 28.92 6.79 -36.15
C HIS A 706 29.65 5.87 -35.16
N LEU A 707 29.67 4.57 -35.48
CA LEU A 707 30.32 3.54 -34.65
C LEU A 707 31.80 3.39 -34.99
N GLU A 708 32.64 3.38 -33.96
CA GLU A 708 34.08 3.15 -34.05
C GLU A 708 34.48 1.79 -33.43
N LYS A 709 35.70 1.33 -33.68
CA LYS A 709 36.21 0.05 -33.13
C LYS A 709 36.28 0.06 -31.60
N ASP A 710 36.61 1.20 -31.00
CA ASP A 710 36.80 1.33 -29.56
C ASP A 710 35.46 1.26 -28.79
N ASP A 711 34.34 1.52 -29.45
CA ASP A 711 32.99 1.38 -28.87
C ASP A 711 32.61 -0.08 -28.58
N LEU A 712 33.29 -1.06 -29.18
CA LEU A 712 32.95 -2.47 -29.07
C LEU A 712 32.99 -2.97 -27.63
N GLU A 713 33.97 -2.52 -26.84
CA GLU A 713 34.11 -2.95 -25.44
C GLU A 713 32.96 -2.42 -24.60
N ALA A 714 32.64 -1.12 -24.73
CA ALA A 714 31.51 -0.50 -24.04
C ALA A 714 30.17 -1.15 -24.43
N LEU A 715 29.97 -1.46 -25.72
CA LEU A 715 28.79 -2.16 -26.18
C LEU A 715 28.69 -3.59 -25.62
N LYS A 716 29.82 -4.31 -25.48
CA LYS A 716 29.84 -5.65 -24.86
C LYS A 716 29.56 -5.60 -23.36
N ASP A 717 30.03 -4.58 -22.66
CA ASP A 717 29.68 -4.34 -21.27
C ASP A 717 28.16 -4.08 -21.13
N LEU A 718 27.58 -3.24 -21.98
CA LEU A 718 26.13 -3.02 -22.02
C LEU A 718 25.37 -4.31 -22.37
N GLN A 719 25.88 -5.13 -23.30
CA GLN A 719 25.28 -6.42 -23.64
C GLN A 719 25.29 -7.40 -22.45
N ALA A 720 26.31 -7.35 -21.59
CA ALA A 720 26.32 -8.14 -20.36
C ALA A 720 25.21 -7.71 -19.39
N VAL A 721 24.96 -6.40 -19.26
CA VAL A 721 23.83 -5.88 -18.45
C VAL A 721 22.49 -6.31 -19.06
N VAL A 722 22.33 -6.22 -20.38
CA VAL A 722 21.13 -6.67 -21.11
C VAL A 722 20.83 -8.15 -20.81
N ASN A 723 21.84 -9.02 -20.82
CA ASN A 723 21.67 -10.44 -20.53
C ASN A 723 21.23 -10.68 -19.07
N THR A 724 21.74 -9.89 -18.12
CA THR A 724 21.32 -9.94 -16.71
C THR A 724 19.85 -9.53 -16.56
N VAL A 725 19.45 -8.41 -17.17
CA VAL A 725 18.05 -7.96 -17.13
C VAL A 725 17.13 -8.99 -17.77
N GLU A 726 17.47 -9.52 -18.94
CA GLU A 726 16.64 -10.51 -19.64
C GLU A 726 16.40 -11.78 -18.81
N LYS A 727 17.44 -12.22 -18.09
CA LYS A 727 17.39 -13.46 -17.30
C LYS A 727 16.72 -13.26 -15.94
N GLU A 728 16.97 -12.14 -15.28
CA GLU A 728 16.70 -12.01 -13.85
C GLU A 728 15.65 -10.95 -13.51
N TYR A 729 15.49 -9.91 -14.34
CA TYR A 729 14.69 -8.73 -13.99
C TYR A 729 13.60 -8.38 -15.01
N LYS A 730 13.51 -9.11 -16.13
CA LYS A 730 12.54 -8.83 -17.21
C LYS A 730 11.09 -8.80 -16.72
N GLY A 731 10.74 -9.66 -15.75
CA GLY A 731 9.40 -9.71 -15.15
C GLY A 731 9.09 -8.54 -14.21
N ASN A 732 10.10 -7.77 -13.80
CA ASN A 732 9.98 -6.64 -12.89
C ASN A 732 9.86 -5.29 -13.61
N LEU A 733 10.00 -5.27 -14.94
CA LEU A 733 9.82 -4.07 -15.73
C LEU A 733 8.34 -3.83 -16.00
N ASN A 734 7.88 -2.60 -15.80
CA ASN A 734 6.54 -2.22 -16.24
C ASN A 734 6.47 -2.15 -17.78
N THR A 735 5.29 -1.84 -18.33
CA THR A 735 5.07 -1.87 -19.79
C THR A 735 6.01 -0.94 -20.56
N GLU A 736 6.28 0.25 -20.01
CA GLU A 736 7.16 1.24 -20.63
C GLU A 736 8.63 0.81 -20.54
N GLY A 737 9.09 0.40 -19.36
CA GLY A 737 10.45 -0.08 -19.14
C GLY A 737 10.78 -1.32 -19.99
N LEU A 738 9.83 -2.23 -20.17
CA LEU A 738 10.01 -3.41 -21.03
C LEU A 738 10.15 -3.03 -22.52
N ALA A 739 9.37 -2.05 -22.99
CA ALA A 739 9.47 -1.56 -24.37
C ALA A 739 10.83 -0.91 -24.62
N GLN A 740 11.28 -0.06 -23.69
CA GLN A 740 12.60 0.58 -23.75
C GLN A 740 13.73 -0.45 -23.70
N PHE A 741 13.62 -1.45 -22.83
CA PHE A 741 14.60 -2.54 -22.74
C PHE A 741 14.76 -3.29 -24.07
N GLU A 742 13.66 -3.69 -24.72
CA GLU A 742 13.72 -4.42 -25.99
C GLU A 742 14.27 -3.55 -27.14
N GLU A 743 14.00 -2.25 -27.13
CA GLU A 743 14.59 -1.29 -28.07
C GLU A 743 16.10 -1.19 -27.90
N TRP A 744 16.57 -0.90 -26.68
CA TRP A 744 18.00 -0.81 -26.39
C TRP A 744 18.74 -2.12 -26.64
N LYS A 745 18.17 -3.25 -26.23
CA LYS A 745 18.72 -4.59 -26.53
C LYS A 745 18.93 -4.78 -28.02
N LYS A 746 17.96 -4.40 -28.85
CA LYS A 746 18.07 -4.52 -30.30
C LYS A 746 19.20 -3.63 -30.82
N THR A 747 19.22 -2.36 -30.44
CA THR A 747 20.24 -1.38 -30.86
C THR A 747 21.66 -1.82 -30.50
N ILE A 748 21.88 -2.30 -29.27
CA ILE A 748 23.18 -2.83 -28.82
C ILE A 748 23.61 -4.02 -29.68
N ASN A 749 22.73 -5.00 -29.87
CA ASN A 749 23.07 -6.21 -30.64
C ASN A 749 23.35 -5.91 -32.12
N ASP A 750 22.57 -5.01 -32.73
CA ASP A 750 22.77 -4.59 -34.12
C ASP A 750 24.10 -3.82 -34.27
N SER A 751 24.43 -2.94 -33.31
CA SER A 751 25.69 -2.16 -33.30
C SER A 751 26.93 -3.05 -33.14
N ILE A 752 26.90 -4.01 -32.21
CA ILE A 752 28.00 -4.99 -32.03
C ILE A 752 28.21 -5.76 -33.33
N LYS A 753 27.12 -6.24 -33.95
CA LYS A 753 27.18 -7.01 -35.18
C LYS A 753 27.75 -6.20 -36.34
N GLU A 754 27.43 -4.90 -36.42
CA GLU A 754 28.00 -4.01 -37.43
C GLU A 754 29.53 -3.88 -37.26
N ILE A 755 30.00 -3.59 -36.05
CA ILE A 755 31.44 -3.46 -35.76
C ILE A 755 32.16 -4.78 -36.04
N GLU A 756 31.64 -5.91 -35.55
CA GLU A 756 32.25 -7.23 -35.76
C GLU A 756 32.32 -7.60 -37.25
N THR A 757 31.32 -7.21 -38.04
CA THR A 757 31.33 -7.42 -39.50
C THR A 757 32.43 -6.61 -40.17
N LYS A 758 32.63 -5.34 -39.77
CA LYS A 758 33.70 -4.48 -40.31
C LYS A 758 35.09 -4.97 -39.89
N LEU A 759 35.27 -5.40 -38.63
CA LEU A 759 36.52 -6.00 -38.16
C LEU A 759 36.86 -7.30 -38.91
N LYS A 760 35.85 -8.13 -39.17
CA LYS A 760 36.03 -9.36 -39.95
C LYS A 760 36.47 -9.07 -41.39
N LEU A 761 35.94 -8.01 -42.03
CA LEU A 761 36.39 -7.58 -43.36
C LEU A 761 37.89 -7.22 -43.36
N ILE A 762 38.38 -6.56 -42.29
CA ILE A 762 39.81 -6.23 -42.14
C ILE A 762 40.65 -7.50 -42.04
N GLU A 763 40.25 -8.44 -41.17
CA GLU A 763 40.97 -9.71 -40.98
C GLU A 763 40.98 -10.57 -42.26
N GLU A 764 39.84 -10.70 -42.93
CA GLU A 764 39.72 -11.45 -44.19
C GLU A 764 40.55 -10.80 -45.31
N THR A 765 40.60 -9.46 -45.36
CA THR A 765 41.42 -8.72 -46.35
C THR A 765 42.91 -8.85 -46.04
N ASP A 766 43.33 -8.76 -44.77
CA ASP A 766 44.73 -8.96 -44.37
C ASP A 766 45.23 -10.36 -44.74
N LYS A 767 44.41 -11.37 -44.47
CA LYS A 767 44.68 -12.76 -44.89
C LYS A 767 44.81 -12.88 -46.40
N LEU A 768 43.88 -12.27 -47.16
CA LEU A 768 43.92 -12.28 -48.62
C LEU A 768 45.17 -11.59 -49.16
N CYS A 769 45.61 -10.47 -48.55
CA CYS A 769 46.88 -9.83 -48.88
C CYS A 769 48.05 -10.81 -48.69
N GLY A 770 48.11 -11.50 -47.55
CA GLY A 770 49.16 -12.48 -47.26
C GLY A 770 49.18 -13.63 -48.28
N GLU A 771 48.03 -14.20 -48.60
CA GLU A 771 47.89 -15.27 -49.59
C GLU A 771 48.32 -14.83 -51.00
N VAL A 772 47.84 -13.68 -51.46
CA VAL A 772 48.10 -13.19 -52.82
C VAL A 772 49.54 -12.72 -52.98
N PHE A 773 50.08 -11.91 -52.07
CA PHE A 773 51.45 -11.39 -52.20
C PHE A 773 52.53 -12.46 -51.98
N THR A 774 52.21 -13.58 -51.31
CA THR A 774 53.13 -14.72 -51.24
C THR A 774 53.13 -15.52 -52.56
N ALA A 775 51.99 -15.60 -53.23
CA ALA A 775 51.85 -16.37 -54.47
C ALA A 775 52.23 -15.58 -55.73
N VAL A 776 51.96 -14.27 -55.73
CA VAL A 776 52.13 -13.36 -56.87
C VAL A 776 53.15 -12.30 -56.52
N THR A 777 54.21 -12.24 -57.31
CA THR A 777 55.38 -11.39 -57.17
C THR A 777 55.66 -10.70 -58.49
N GLU A 778 56.56 -9.71 -58.50
CA GLU A 778 56.93 -8.99 -59.72
C GLU A 778 57.52 -9.94 -60.81
N GLU A 779 58.20 -11.00 -60.39
CA GLU A 779 58.87 -11.96 -61.29
C GLU A 779 57.91 -12.97 -61.93
N ASN A 780 56.77 -13.26 -61.30
CA ASN A 780 55.86 -14.34 -61.73
C ASN A 780 54.42 -13.88 -62.02
N VAL A 781 54.12 -12.58 -61.91
CA VAL A 781 52.79 -12.05 -62.21
C VAL A 781 52.45 -12.26 -63.68
N ASN A 782 51.31 -12.92 -63.94
CA ASN A 782 50.86 -13.32 -65.28
C ASN A 782 49.33 -13.15 -65.44
N SER A 783 48.79 -13.44 -66.62
CA SER A 783 47.37 -13.22 -66.94
C SER A 783 46.39 -13.95 -66.00
N ASP A 784 46.74 -15.12 -65.48
CA ASP A 784 45.95 -15.86 -64.47
C ASP A 784 45.87 -15.14 -63.11
N SER A 785 46.84 -14.27 -62.82
CA SER A 785 46.93 -13.52 -61.58
C SER A 785 46.00 -12.29 -61.55
N ARG A 786 45.56 -11.80 -62.71
CA ARG A 786 44.78 -10.56 -62.85
C ARG A 786 43.50 -10.55 -62.02
N ASN A 787 42.70 -11.62 -62.10
CA ASN A 787 41.44 -11.72 -61.34
C ASN A 787 41.67 -11.76 -59.83
N LYS A 788 42.79 -12.36 -59.37
CA LYS A 788 43.14 -12.41 -57.95
C LYS A 788 43.56 -11.03 -57.43
N LEU A 789 44.39 -10.32 -58.20
CA LEU A 789 44.84 -8.96 -57.87
C LEU A 789 43.69 -7.94 -57.89
N GLN A 790 42.75 -8.05 -58.84
CA GLN A 790 41.57 -7.17 -58.87
C GLN A 790 40.66 -7.38 -57.66
N LYS A 791 40.35 -8.64 -57.31
CA LYS A 791 39.57 -8.95 -56.09
C LYS A 791 40.28 -8.45 -54.83
N LEU A 792 41.60 -8.62 -54.75
CA LEU A 792 42.40 -8.09 -53.65
C LEU A 792 42.27 -6.56 -53.56
N LEU A 793 42.43 -5.86 -54.68
CA LEU A 793 42.35 -4.40 -54.74
C LEU A 793 40.97 -3.89 -54.32
N GLU A 794 39.89 -4.55 -54.76
CA GLU A 794 38.53 -4.23 -54.34
C GLU A 794 38.32 -4.43 -52.82
N SER A 795 38.90 -5.49 -52.26
CA SER A 795 38.86 -5.77 -50.81
C SER A 795 39.64 -4.72 -50.02
N ILE A 796 40.87 -4.38 -50.45
CA ILE A 796 41.70 -3.34 -49.84
C ILE A 796 40.97 -1.99 -49.86
N LYS A 797 40.43 -1.59 -51.03
CA LYS A 797 39.66 -0.34 -51.16
C LYS A 797 38.39 -0.31 -50.30
N SER A 798 37.82 -1.48 -49.98
CA SER A 798 36.68 -1.56 -49.07
C SER A 798 37.10 -1.40 -47.61
N VAL A 799 38.27 -1.90 -47.22
CA VAL A 799 38.86 -1.68 -45.89
C VAL A 799 39.30 -0.23 -45.69
N GLU A 800 39.95 0.39 -46.68
CA GLU A 800 40.40 1.78 -46.59
C GLU A 800 39.24 2.78 -46.38
N LYS A 801 38.05 2.48 -46.91
CA LYS A 801 36.84 3.29 -46.67
C LYS A 801 36.40 3.30 -45.21
N LEU A 802 36.81 2.33 -44.40
CA LEU A 802 36.51 2.31 -42.97
C LEU A 802 37.28 3.41 -42.22
N GLY A 803 38.40 3.90 -42.78
CA GLY A 803 39.11 5.06 -42.24
C GLY A 803 39.68 4.87 -40.84
N THR A 804 39.85 5.99 -40.14
CA THR A 804 40.46 6.05 -38.80
C THR A 804 39.61 5.44 -37.70
N ASP A 805 38.31 5.27 -37.94
CA ASP A 805 37.35 4.75 -36.96
C ASP A 805 37.59 3.25 -36.67
N TYR A 806 38.22 2.53 -37.62
CA TYR A 806 38.49 1.08 -37.49
C TYR A 806 39.96 0.72 -37.70
N LEU A 807 40.75 1.60 -38.32
CA LEU A 807 42.16 1.35 -38.63
C LEU A 807 43.05 2.32 -37.86
N THR A 808 44.08 1.77 -37.21
CA THR A 808 45.19 2.57 -36.70
C THR A 808 45.94 3.24 -37.85
N SER A 809 46.69 4.31 -37.55
CA SER A 809 47.53 4.98 -38.55
C SER A 809 48.50 4.02 -39.25
N ASP A 810 49.01 3.03 -38.52
CA ASP A 810 49.95 2.03 -39.04
C ASP A 810 49.24 1.00 -39.94
N GLU A 811 48.06 0.50 -39.53
CA GLU A 811 47.25 -0.40 -40.34
C GLU A 811 46.79 0.28 -41.64
N ASN A 812 46.33 1.53 -41.56
CA ASN A 812 45.93 2.29 -42.74
C ASN A 812 47.13 2.54 -43.68
N SER A 813 48.30 2.85 -43.13
CA SER A 813 49.52 2.96 -43.93
C SER A 813 49.92 1.64 -44.59
N MET A 814 49.78 0.52 -43.87
CA MET A 814 50.06 -0.82 -44.37
C MET A 814 49.13 -1.18 -45.55
N PHE A 815 47.82 -0.93 -45.44
CA PHE A 815 46.87 -1.20 -46.52
C PHE A 815 47.12 -0.30 -47.75
N MET A 816 47.42 0.99 -47.57
CA MET A 816 47.81 1.87 -48.68
C MET A 816 49.10 1.42 -49.39
N GLN A 817 50.08 0.88 -48.64
CA GLN A 817 51.28 0.30 -49.26
C GLN A 817 50.95 -0.96 -50.06
N ARG A 818 50.09 -1.82 -49.51
CA ARG A 818 49.61 -3.03 -50.19
C ARG A 818 48.79 -2.70 -51.43
N GLU A 819 47.96 -1.66 -51.39
CA GLU A 819 47.24 -1.12 -52.55
C GLU A 819 48.23 -0.76 -53.67
N LYS A 820 49.25 0.05 -53.36
CA LYS A 820 50.28 0.44 -54.33
C LYS A 820 51.03 -0.75 -54.91
N VAL A 821 51.33 -1.77 -54.10
CA VAL A 821 51.98 -3.00 -54.59
C VAL A 821 51.05 -3.74 -55.54
N ALA A 822 49.78 -3.91 -55.21
CA ALA A 822 48.81 -4.56 -56.08
C ALA A 822 48.62 -3.78 -57.40
N GLU A 823 48.52 -2.45 -57.35
CA GLU A 823 48.43 -1.59 -58.54
C GLU A 823 49.70 -1.67 -59.40
N ALA A 824 50.89 -1.71 -58.79
CA ALA A 824 52.15 -1.89 -59.51
C ALA A 824 52.21 -3.26 -60.22
N LEU A 825 51.75 -4.32 -59.57
CA LEU A 825 51.67 -5.66 -60.17
C LEU A 825 50.66 -5.71 -61.33
N ILE A 826 49.52 -5.01 -61.21
CA ILE A 826 48.56 -4.87 -62.31
C ILE A 826 49.15 -4.05 -63.46
N GLN A 827 49.84 -2.95 -63.16
CA GLN A 827 50.51 -2.16 -64.19
C GLN A 827 51.57 -2.99 -64.93
N LYS A 828 52.33 -3.82 -64.20
CA LYS A 828 53.29 -4.75 -64.80
C LYS A 828 52.60 -5.75 -65.75
N LEU A 829 51.42 -6.24 -65.40
CA LEU A 829 50.61 -7.08 -66.29
C LEU A 829 50.20 -6.37 -67.57
N ASP A 830 49.81 -5.10 -67.47
CA ASP A 830 49.39 -4.31 -68.62
C ASP A 830 50.58 -3.95 -69.52
N ASP A 831 51.77 -3.72 -68.94
CA ASP A 831 53.01 -3.53 -69.69
C ASP A 831 53.41 -4.80 -70.45
N VAL A 832 53.34 -5.97 -69.80
CA VAL A 832 53.59 -7.29 -70.43
C VAL A 832 52.59 -7.55 -71.56
N GLN A 833 51.31 -7.22 -71.34
CA GLN A 833 50.27 -7.33 -72.37
C GLN A 833 50.56 -6.43 -73.57
N LYS A 834 51.04 -5.21 -73.34
CA LYS A 834 51.42 -4.28 -74.41
C LYS A 834 52.63 -4.75 -75.20
N GLU A 835 53.64 -5.33 -74.53
CA GLU A 835 54.78 -5.97 -75.22
C GLU A 835 54.32 -7.16 -76.08
N LYS A 836 53.35 -7.94 -75.61
CA LYS A 836 52.71 -9.01 -76.38
C LYS A 836 51.96 -8.48 -77.61
N GLU A 837 51.20 -7.40 -77.47
CA GLU A 837 50.50 -6.77 -78.61
C GLU A 837 51.49 -6.26 -79.66
N ASN A 838 52.57 -5.60 -79.25
CA ASN A 838 53.64 -5.16 -80.15
C ASN A 838 54.27 -6.34 -80.90
N LEU A 839 54.48 -7.48 -80.22
CA LEU A 839 54.96 -8.72 -80.85
C LEU A 839 53.99 -9.26 -81.90
N SER A 840 52.69 -9.30 -81.60
CA SER A 840 51.68 -9.74 -82.56
C SER A 840 51.68 -8.88 -83.84
N GLU A 841 52.02 -7.59 -83.73
CA GLU A 841 52.19 -6.72 -84.89
C GLU A 841 53.48 -6.97 -85.67
N LEU A 842 54.54 -7.49 -85.03
CA LEU A 842 55.81 -7.86 -85.64
C LEU A 842 55.75 -9.23 -86.32
N ILE A 843 54.92 -10.16 -85.81
CA ILE A 843 54.66 -11.50 -86.39
C ILE A 843 53.60 -11.38 -87.52
N LYS A 844 53.84 -10.51 -88.51
CA LYS A 844 53.01 -10.42 -89.73
C LYS A 844 53.57 -11.24 -90.90
N ILE A 845 54.84 -11.66 -90.81
CA ILE A 845 55.56 -12.36 -91.87
C ILE A 845 55.65 -13.84 -91.52
N ASN A 846 55.25 -14.71 -92.45
CA ASN A 846 55.28 -16.15 -92.34
C ASN A 846 55.79 -16.79 -93.66
N LEU A 847 55.83 -18.12 -93.70
CA LEU A 847 56.32 -18.87 -94.86
C LEU A 847 55.53 -18.58 -96.15
N GLU A 848 54.32 -18.07 -96.08
CA GLU A 848 53.46 -17.85 -97.25
C GLU A 848 53.60 -16.45 -97.87
N ASN A 849 54.02 -15.45 -97.07
CA ASN A 849 54.06 -14.04 -97.46
C ASN A 849 55.46 -13.38 -97.37
N MET A 850 56.50 -14.13 -96.98
CA MET A 850 57.88 -13.66 -96.88
C MET A 850 58.48 -13.13 -98.20
N LYS A 851 59.36 -12.13 -98.11
CA LYS A 851 60.21 -11.65 -99.22
C LYS A 851 61.69 -11.71 -98.82
N LYS A 852 62.59 -11.79 -99.80
CA LYS A 852 64.05 -11.83 -99.57
C LYS A 852 64.59 -10.62 -98.79
N GLU A 853 63.99 -9.45 -99.00
CA GLU A 853 64.37 -8.19 -98.33
C GLU A 853 64.00 -8.18 -96.83
N ASP A 854 63.13 -9.10 -96.38
CA ASP A 854 62.67 -9.17 -95.00
C ASP A 854 63.63 -9.96 -94.09
N LEU A 855 64.72 -10.53 -94.61
CA LEU A 855 65.65 -11.38 -93.85
C LEU A 855 66.19 -10.71 -92.57
N GLU A 856 66.66 -9.47 -92.68
CA GLU A 856 67.20 -8.72 -91.54
C GLU A 856 66.08 -8.39 -90.53
N LYS A 857 64.87 -8.07 -91.00
CA LYS A 857 63.71 -7.82 -90.13
C LYS A 857 63.25 -9.09 -89.41
N LEU A 858 63.29 -10.24 -90.07
CA LEU A 858 62.95 -11.54 -89.47
C LEU A 858 63.97 -11.93 -88.38
N LYS A 859 65.27 -11.72 -88.63
CA LYS A 859 66.32 -11.92 -87.61
C LYS A 859 66.17 -10.96 -86.44
N GLU A 860 65.85 -9.69 -86.70
CA GLU A 860 65.56 -8.71 -85.66
C GLU A 860 64.32 -9.07 -84.83
N ASN A 861 63.27 -9.61 -85.47
CA ASN A 861 62.07 -10.09 -84.79
C ASN A 861 62.36 -11.31 -83.89
N ILE A 862 63.14 -12.29 -84.36
CA ILE A 862 63.56 -13.45 -83.53
C ILE A 862 64.39 -12.98 -82.33
N ALA A 863 65.35 -12.06 -82.54
CA ALA A 863 66.13 -11.47 -81.47
C ALA A 863 65.28 -10.59 -80.53
N GLY A 864 64.18 -10.01 -81.02
CA GLY A 864 63.17 -9.32 -80.23
C GLY A 864 62.42 -10.29 -79.31
N ILE A 865 61.96 -11.43 -79.85
CA ILE A 865 61.33 -12.52 -79.09
C ILE A 865 62.27 -13.05 -78.00
N GLU A 866 63.54 -13.32 -78.31
CA GLU A 866 64.52 -13.81 -77.33
C GLU A 866 64.81 -12.83 -76.20
N ARG A 867 64.86 -11.52 -76.51
CA ARG A 867 65.02 -10.49 -75.48
C ARG A 867 63.81 -10.45 -74.54
N LEU A 868 62.61 -10.66 -75.08
CA LEU A 868 61.37 -10.71 -74.29
C LEU A 868 61.28 -12.00 -73.46
N GLU A 869 61.60 -13.17 -74.02
CA GLU A 869 61.69 -14.44 -73.26
C GLU A 869 62.62 -14.30 -72.04
N ASN A 870 63.75 -13.62 -72.20
CA ASN A 870 64.69 -13.40 -71.11
C ASN A 870 64.25 -12.30 -70.13
N ALA A 871 63.50 -11.30 -70.58
CA ALA A 871 63.09 -10.16 -69.76
C ALA A 871 61.79 -10.42 -68.97
N ILE A 872 60.84 -11.15 -69.55
CA ILE A 872 59.49 -11.36 -69.00
C ILE A 872 59.07 -12.83 -68.95
N GLY A 873 60.00 -13.78 -69.14
CA GLY A 873 59.69 -15.21 -69.21
C GLY A 873 59.00 -15.78 -67.95
N GLY A 874 59.24 -15.21 -66.76
CA GLY A 874 58.51 -15.57 -65.54
C GLY A 874 57.06 -15.07 -65.53
N ASN A 875 56.74 -14.03 -66.31
CA ASN A 875 55.44 -13.36 -66.37
C ASN A 875 54.50 -13.91 -67.44
N LEU A 876 54.96 -14.87 -68.24
CA LEU A 876 54.16 -15.55 -69.27
C LEU A 876 53.51 -16.81 -68.68
N THR A 877 52.26 -17.10 -69.08
CA THR A 877 51.67 -18.41 -68.77
C THR A 877 52.34 -19.53 -69.58
N GLU A 878 52.14 -20.78 -69.17
CA GLU A 878 52.68 -21.93 -69.91
C GLU A 878 52.11 -22.03 -71.34
N GLU A 879 50.87 -21.62 -71.54
CA GLU A 879 50.25 -21.53 -72.86
C GLU A 879 50.91 -20.42 -73.71
N GLU A 880 51.14 -19.25 -73.13
CA GLU A 880 51.77 -18.12 -73.81
C GLU A 880 53.24 -18.39 -74.16
N LYS A 881 53.97 -19.09 -73.30
CA LYS A 881 55.32 -19.57 -73.60
C LYS A 881 55.32 -20.53 -74.79
N ALA A 882 54.32 -21.41 -74.88
CA ALA A 882 54.18 -22.34 -75.99
C ALA A 882 53.86 -21.60 -77.32
N GLU A 883 52.95 -20.62 -77.28
CA GLU A 883 52.64 -19.76 -78.43
C GLU A 883 53.87 -19.03 -78.95
N LEU A 884 54.64 -18.39 -78.05
CA LEU A 884 55.85 -17.66 -78.40
C LEU A 884 56.94 -18.58 -78.96
N SER A 885 57.09 -19.78 -78.39
CA SER A 885 58.01 -20.81 -78.88
C SER A 885 57.63 -21.29 -80.29
N GLU A 886 56.34 -21.46 -80.58
CA GLU A 886 55.91 -21.87 -81.93
C GLU A 886 56.09 -20.73 -82.94
N ALA A 887 55.74 -19.49 -82.57
CA ALA A 887 55.97 -18.31 -83.42
C ALA A 887 57.46 -18.11 -83.75
N LYS A 888 58.35 -18.29 -82.76
CA LYS A 888 59.81 -18.23 -82.95
C LYS A 888 60.29 -19.28 -83.95
N LYS A 889 59.76 -20.51 -83.84
CA LYS A 889 60.08 -21.64 -84.73
C LYS A 889 59.58 -21.40 -86.17
N GLU A 890 58.38 -20.82 -86.34
CA GLU A 890 57.88 -20.42 -87.66
C GLU A 890 58.76 -19.34 -88.31
N LEU A 891 59.16 -18.31 -87.55
CA LEU A 891 60.05 -17.26 -88.04
C LEU A 891 61.46 -17.80 -88.36
N GLN A 892 62.00 -18.70 -87.54
CA GLN A 892 63.27 -19.39 -87.81
C GLN A 892 63.19 -20.20 -89.10
N SER A 893 62.10 -20.92 -89.34
CA SER A 893 61.87 -21.63 -90.59
C SER A 893 61.83 -20.69 -91.81
N CYS A 894 61.28 -19.47 -91.66
CA CYS A 894 61.33 -18.45 -92.72
C CYS A 894 62.76 -17.94 -93.00
N VAL A 895 63.56 -17.69 -91.96
CA VAL A 895 64.96 -17.27 -92.09
C VAL A 895 65.77 -18.37 -92.79
N GLU A 896 65.67 -19.61 -92.33
CA GLU A 896 66.33 -20.77 -92.95
C GLU A 896 65.92 -20.94 -94.41
N GLY A 897 64.62 -20.74 -94.72
CA GLY A 897 64.10 -20.80 -96.09
C GLY A 897 64.68 -19.72 -97.01
N ILE A 898 64.74 -18.46 -96.55
CA ILE A 898 65.36 -17.36 -97.32
C ILE A 898 66.86 -17.59 -97.49
N GLU A 899 67.59 -17.98 -96.45
CA GLU A 899 69.03 -18.24 -96.52
C GLU A 899 69.35 -19.43 -97.44
N LYS A 900 68.52 -20.47 -97.43
CA LYS A 900 68.62 -21.61 -98.35
C LYS A 900 68.41 -21.18 -99.80
N VAL A 901 67.41 -20.33 -100.07
CA VAL A 901 67.17 -19.72 -101.39
C VAL A 901 68.37 -18.87 -101.82
N GLN A 902 68.84 -17.95 -100.97
CA GLN A 902 70.00 -17.10 -101.24
C GLN A 902 71.28 -17.88 -101.48
N LYS A 903 71.51 -18.97 -100.72
CA LYS A 903 72.66 -19.85 -100.91
C LYS A 903 72.62 -20.53 -102.28
N ILE A 904 71.48 -21.09 -102.67
CA ILE A 904 71.29 -21.70 -103.99
C ILE A 904 71.52 -20.64 -105.09
N GLU A 905 70.98 -19.44 -104.94
CA GLU A 905 71.16 -18.36 -105.90
C GLU A 905 72.60 -17.86 -106.01
N ASN A 906 73.28 -17.67 -104.89
CA ASN A 906 74.68 -17.26 -104.85
C ASN A 906 75.58 -18.32 -105.50
N GLU A 907 75.33 -19.60 -105.22
CA GLU A 907 76.03 -20.71 -105.90
C GLU A 907 75.74 -20.73 -107.41
N LEU A 908 74.49 -20.50 -107.84
CA LEU A 908 74.14 -20.38 -109.27
C LEU A 908 74.79 -19.15 -109.92
N ILE A 909 74.83 -18.00 -109.23
CA ILE A 909 75.49 -16.77 -109.69
C ILE A 909 77.00 -16.99 -109.85
N GLU A 910 77.66 -17.62 -108.87
CA GLU A 910 79.09 -17.95 -108.95
C GLU A 910 79.39 -18.89 -110.13
N ILE A 911 78.56 -19.91 -110.34
CA ILE A 911 78.64 -20.78 -111.51
C ILE A 911 78.44 -19.97 -112.81
N LEU A 912 77.49 -19.05 -112.82
CA LEU A 912 77.22 -18.17 -113.97
C LEU A 912 78.34 -17.17 -114.27
N LYS A 913 79.20 -16.81 -113.30
CA LYS A 913 80.37 -15.92 -113.52
C LYS A 913 81.53 -16.63 -114.23
N LYS A 914 81.63 -17.95 -114.15
CA LYS A 914 82.73 -18.72 -114.79
C LYS A 914 82.64 -18.65 -116.31
N GLU A 915 83.76 -18.39 -117.01
CA GLU A 915 83.78 -18.30 -118.49
C GLU A 915 83.45 -19.65 -119.16
N THR A 916 83.91 -20.77 -118.57
CA THR A 916 83.61 -22.14 -119.01
C THR A 916 83.22 -23.02 -117.81
N LEU A 917 82.28 -23.96 -118.02
CA LEU A 917 81.77 -24.84 -116.97
C LEU A 917 82.45 -26.21 -117.01
N SER A 918 83.03 -26.64 -115.88
CA SER A 918 83.59 -27.99 -115.73
C SER A 918 82.48 -29.05 -115.60
N GLU A 919 82.84 -30.33 -115.73
CA GLU A 919 81.89 -31.43 -115.53
C GLU A 919 81.38 -31.50 -114.08
N GLN A 920 82.23 -31.14 -113.12
CA GLN A 920 81.86 -30.99 -111.71
C GLN A 920 80.88 -29.82 -111.50
N ASP A 921 81.05 -28.70 -112.21
CA ASP A 921 80.11 -27.56 -112.17
C ASP A 921 78.75 -27.93 -112.79
N ARG A 922 78.72 -28.69 -113.90
CA ARG A 922 77.47 -29.17 -114.51
C ARG A 922 76.72 -30.14 -113.59
N LYS A 923 77.44 -31.04 -112.93
CA LYS A 923 76.87 -31.92 -111.90
C LYS A 923 76.30 -31.09 -110.74
N ARG A 924 77.02 -30.07 -110.29
CA ARG A 924 76.55 -29.17 -109.23
C ARG A 924 75.32 -28.35 -109.63
N VAL A 925 75.21 -27.89 -110.89
CA VAL A 925 73.96 -27.25 -111.40
C VAL A 925 72.78 -28.22 -111.34
N LYS A 926 72.98 -29.49 -111.68
CA LYS A 926 71.94 -30.53 -111.61
C LYS A 926 71.53 -30.83 -110.16
N GLU A 927 72.49 -30.91 -109.24
CA GLU A 927 72.23 -31.03 -107.80
C GLU A 927 71.47 -29.80 -107.26
N LEU A 928 71.85 -28.58 -107.67
CA LEU A 928 71.15 -27.35 -107.30
C LEU A 928 69.72 -27.29 -107.87
N GLN A 929 69.49 -27.78 -109.09
CA GLN A 929 68.12 -27.93 -109.64
C GLN A 929 67.27 -28.90 -108.82
N GLU A 930 67.85 -30.01 -108.35
CA GLU A 930 67.17 -30.98 -107.51
C GLU A 930 66.85 -30.39 -106.12
N MET A 931 67.79 -29.63 -105.54
CA MET A 931 67.57 -28.85 -104.32
C MET A 931 66.46 -27.79 -104.48
N ILE A 932 66.37 -27.11 -105.63
CA ILE A 932 65.27 -26.18 -105.96
C ILE A 932 63.93 -26.93 -106.02
N GLY A 933 63.93 -28.13 -106.59
CA GLY A 933 62.75 -29.02 -106.64
C GLY A 933 62.25 -29.48 -105.28
N GLN A 934 63.10 -29.39 -104.24
CA GLN A 934 62.78 -29.72 -102.85
C GLN A 934 62.46 -28.49 -101.97
N LEU A 935 62.47 -27.28 -102.54
CA LEU A 935 62.07 -26.07 -101.81
C LEU A 935 60.57 -26.12 -101.45
N HIS A 936 60.24 -25.62 -100.26
CA HIS A 936 58.86 -25.40 -99.82
C HIS A 936 58.16 -24.40 -100.77
N PRO A 937 56.83 -24.46 -100.99
CA PRO A 937 56.12 -23.54 -101.88
C PRO A 937 56.39 -22.05 -101.61
N GLY A 938 56.54 -21.67 -100.34
CA GLY A 938 56.93 -20.32 -99.93
C GLY A 938 58.34 -19.92 -100.37
N GLU A 939 59.32 -20.81 -100.20
CA GLU A 939 60.73 -20.63 -100.61
C GLU A 939 60.85 -20.50 -102.14
N ARG A 940 60.07 -21.27 -102.91
CA ARG A 940 60.08 -21.17 -104.38
C ARG A 940 59.55 -19.84 -104.90
N ARG A 941 58.59 -19.22 -104.21
CA ARG A 941 58.01 -17.93 -104.64
C ARG A 941 59.05 -16.81 -104.63
N ILE A 942 59.95 -16.85 -103.66
CA ILE A 942 61.00 -15.83 -103.52
C ILE A 942 62.24 -16.14 -104.37
N PHE A 943 62.42 -17.38 -104.81
CA PHE A 943 63.53 -17.79 -105.66
C PHE A 943 63.48 -17.13 -107.06
N ASP A 944 64.61 -16.59 -107.52
CA ASP A 944 64.76 -16.00 -108.84
C ASP A 944 64.96 -17.10 -109.89
N VAL A 945 63.83 -17.54 -110.45
CA VAL A 945 63.76 -18.59 -111.48
C VAL A 945 64.64 -18.28 -112.70
N THR A 946 64.92 -17.00 -112.98
CA THR A 946 65.75 -16.62 -114.13
C THR A 946 67.21 -17.02 -113.96
N LEU A 947 67.72 -17.12 -112.72
CA LEU A 947 69.06 -17.62 -112.43
C LEU A 947 69.20 -19.11 -112.75
N GLN A 948 68.19 -19.90 -112.38
CA GLN A 948 68.12 -21.32 -112.70
C GLN A 948 68.08 -21.52 -114.22
N ASP A 949 67.19 -20.84 -114.93
CA ASP A 949 67.07 -20.94 -116.39
C ASP A 949 68.37 -20.56 -117.11
N ARG A 950 69.04 -19.49 -116.65
CA ARG A 950 70.34 -19.05 -117.19
C ARG A 950 71.45 -20.07 -116.92
N ALA A 951 71.53 -20.61 -115.71
CA ALA A 951 72.55 -21.60 -115.35
C ALA A 951 72.37 -22.91 -116.14
N VAL A 952 71.12 -23.35 -116.34
CA VAL A 952 70.76 -24.51 -117.13
C VAL A 952 71.02 -24.31 -118.62
N GLN A 953 70.71 -23.12 -119.17
CA GLN A 953 71.09 -22.78 -120.55
C GLN A 953 72.61 -22.74 -120.74
N LYS A 954 73.35 -22.20 -119.78
CA LYS A 954 74.82 -22.14 -119.84
C LYS A 954 75.46 -23.53 -119.73
N ALA A 955 74.93 -24.40 -118.86
CA ALA A 955 75.32 -25.81 -118.80
C ALA A 955 75.03 -26.55 -120.12
N SER A 956 73.87 -26.29 -120.74
CA SER A 956 73.45 -26.89 -122.02
C SER A 956 74.27 -26.42 -123.23
N LYS A 957 74.62 -25.13 -123.33
CA LYS A 957 75.43 -24.58 -124.44
C LYS A 957 76.87 -25.10 -124.47
N SER A 958 77.43 -25.51 -123.32
CA SER A 958 78.77 -26.11 -123.26
C SER A 958 78.85 -27.52 -123.86
N VAL A 959 77.69 -28.15 -124.15
CA VAL A 959 77.61 -29.51 -124.74
C VAL A 959 77.66 -29.49 -126.27
N THR A 960 77.40 -28.35 -126.93
CA THR A 960 77.27 -28.26 -128.39
C THR A 960 78.45 -27.62 -129.13
N ALA A 961 79.56 -27.36 -128.45
CA ALA A 961 80.81 -26.89 -129.06
C ALA A 961 81.88 -28.00 -129.03
N GLY A 962 81.61 -29.10 -129.73
CA GLY A 962 82.59 -30.18 -129.84
C GLY A 962 82.10 -31.37 -130.66
N VAL A 963 82.62 -31.46 -131.88
CA VAL A 963 82.76 -32.67 -132.71
C VAL A 963 81.64 -32.94 -133.73
N ASN A 964 81.99 -32.62 -134.99
CA ASN A 964 81.47 -33.26 -136.19
C ASN A 964 82.67 -33.52 -137.13
N THR A 965 82.94 -34.79 -137.43
CA THR A 965 83.45 -35.39 -138.69
C THR A 965 83.72 -36.87 -138.39
N GLY A 966 83.04 -37.75 -139.13
CA GLY A 966 83.01 -39.19 -138.87
C GLY A 966 84.16 -40.00 -139.46
N ASP A 967 84.20 -41.27 -139.08
CA ASP A 967 84.24 -42.41 -140.00
C ASP A 967 83.74 -43.68 -139.26
N PRO A 968 83.16 -44.66 -139.98
CA PRO A 968 82.37 -45.78 -139.44
C PRO A 968 83.21 -47.05 -139.26
N GLU A 969 82.83 -47.89 -138.28
CA GLU A 969 82.51 -49.32 -138.47
C GLU A 969 82.42 -50.08 -137.14
N SER A 970 81.47 -51.03 -137.11
CA SER A 970 81.14 -52.02 -136.07
C SER A 970 80.48 -51.46 -134.80
N GLY A 971 79.34 -51.95 -134.32
CA GLY A 971 78.58 -53.14 -134.66
C GLY A 971 77.70 -53.48 -133.45
N MET A 972 76.37 -53.39 -133.66
CA MET A 972 75.30 -54.10 -132.95
C MET A 972 75.30 -54.16 -131.40
N ALA A 973 74.37 -53.42 -130.80
CA ALA A 973 73.31 -53.97 -129.93
C ALA A 973 72.33 -52.83 -129.59
N TRP A 974 71.35 -52.56 -130.45
CA TRP A 974 70.00 -53.15 -130.40
C TRP A 974 69.06 -52.48 -129.38
N MET A 975 68.13 -51.71 -129.96
CA MET A 975 66.71 -52.05 -129.92
C MET A 975 65.99 -51.92 -128.58
N LEU A 976 65.43 -50.74 -128.31
CA LEU A 976 64.08 -50.53 -127.75
C LEU A 976 63.80 -49.03 -127.86
N MET A 977 63.14 -48.61 -128.95
CA MET A 977 61.69 -48.35 -128.97
C MET A 977 61.25 -47.27 -127.99
N LEU A 978 60.69 -46.20 -128.57
CA LEU A 978 59.37 -45.67 -128.21
C LEU A 978 59.02 -45.72 -126.71
N LEU A 979 59.24 -44.60 -126.01
CA LEU A 979 58.23 -43.92 -125.18
C LEU A 979 58.90 -42.87 -124.28
N CYS A 980 58.13 -41.80 -124.04
CA CYS A 980 58.30 -40.79 -123.00
C CYS A 980 59.32 -39.67 -123.26
N GLY A 981 58.81 -38.50 -123.67
CA GLY A 981 59.58 -37.26 -123.62
C GLY A 981 59.01 -36.06 -124.38
N ALA A 982 57.69 -35.91 -124.49
CA ALA A 982 57.07 -34.71 -125.06
C ALA A 982 55.92 -34.22 -124.16
N LEU A 983 56.28 -33.61 -123.04
CA LEU A 983 55.44 -32.63 -122.34
C LEU A 983 56.30 -31.37 -122.21
N PHE A 984 56.24 -30.52 -123.24
CA PHE A 984 56.67 -29.13 -123.17
C PHE A 984 55.42 -28.26 -123.27
N LEU A 985 55.21 -27.46 -122.22
CA LEU A 985 54.47 -26.20 -122.11
C LEU A 985 53.54 -25.82 -123.27
N GLY A 986 52.25 -25.56 -123.05
CA GLY A 986 51.73 -24.53 -122.15
C GLY A 986 51.45 -23.25 -122.94
N THR A 987 50.17 -22.93 -123.16
CA THR A 987 49.60 -21.57 -123.35
C THR A 987 48.07 -21.73 -123.32
N VAL A 988 47.39 -21.39 -122.22
CA VAL A 988 46.80 -20.07 -121.89
C VAL A 988 45.65 -19.69 -122.85
N VAL A 989 44.43 -19.64 -122.30
CA VAL A 989 43.46 -18.51 -122.30
C VAL A 989 42.07 -19.09 -121.95
N TYR A 990 41.47 -18.66 -120.82
CA TYR A 990 40.09 -18.19 -120.89
C TYR A 990 39.84 -17.03 -119.90
N LYS A 991 39.21 -16.01 -120.47
CA LYS A 991 38.79 -14.70 -119.94
C LYS A 991 37.42 -14.81 -119.27
N LYS A 992 37.21 -14.11 -118.13
CA LYS A 992 36.07 -13.18 -117.83
C LYS A 992 36.07 -12.87 -116.31
N LYS A 993 36.18 -11.61 -115.89
CA LYS A 993 35.09 -10.62 -115.65
C LYS A 993 34.05 -11.15 -114.64
N GLU A 994 34.04 -10.61 -113.42
CA GLU A 994 33.01 -9.67 -112.87
C GLU A 994 31.61 -10.31 -112.83
N GLN A 995 30.87 -10.45 -111.72
CA GLN A 995 30.56 -9.49 -110.65
C GLN A 995 29.68 -10.18 -109.57
N ASN A 996 29.77 -9.71 -108.31
CA ASN A 996 28.73 -9.47 -107.26
C ASN A 996 27.75 -10.61 -106.90
N VAL A 997 27.52 -10.99 -105.64
CA VAL A 997 27.32 -10.21 -104.39
C VAL A 997 28.00 -10.90 -103.20
#